data_AF-A0A5M7C172-F1
#
_entry.id   AF-A0A5M7C172-F1
#
_cell.length_a   1.000
_cell.length_b   1.000
_cell.length_c   1.000
_cell.angle_alpha   90.00
_cell.angle_beta   90.00
_cell.angle_gamma   90.00
#
_symmetry.space_group_name_H-M   'P 1'
#
loop_
_entity.id
_entity.type
_entity.pdbx_description
1 polymer ?
#
loop_
_entity_poly.entity_id
_entity_poly.type
_entity_poly.pdbx_seq_one_letter_code
_entity_poly.pdbx_strand_id
1 'polypeptide(L)'
;MSEFRTGLRRVLADDALLRLYCAPAPQNWLALGELARSDFPGDVLALKRLVADQPPDWRARDHLAEFVVRPLLITFRGLLARGFLPVGEVGVELGAESSATGRIVVEGIRPATGAEVPVAITALDGQLDELAVAAVLVTGDERDRIRGAFDEVVAQELRNLSVETAAALAGDHPWRKFLHVVEAGQHDVLRQVLRAVRERSARCRRERGLPRPLVAVDLDFCAVHPEQRVREALRRVGGIAEFADPDRLAVLPGLYRSGWPSFLARNGLRERYPEFDWDELYTEFRRNIAWDGEALRTDVLAPGIKRYVRDLEQAGARVVWLTGRRNRVRAATEEFLTGCGLGHLDLRTSDDDPARSIAEQKVAALREFREHELVAAFDDSATNRAALRSAFPSALVVPVRAPLFTSDDADGIATFESLPHPVPLGRGHAREAQLSHATSVSALRVGELSTRPTIWDRGAELTAADQARIVDALVATAVTSGRKLGGEVAAGTDPVRAVWQVITAKPFGASRSAYPLAAAERDLRAPVEAGEPIRFVVVGPSLKQDGSRLKALGGLPDLAELAMLVRLRQLDAAVRQVHPPGVRVRALTDASHFRFREPHRCAAYHQEFARQVAAVGAEDLVVVEDFDDAADAHPACGDRTQRPDLLRAHRERYETAFAGLDIRRNPRAVLAEAATRDPSAPGQPRFAELFRSVLHAVDVPCRGGDPLAWSQRIYADPFDLTDRDVPPEVRGARGELLVSAWHETITYLANKHVDADLGYEVLWQDDVRMSLSIRPAPGRLRFVPLGGSGVMPWHGTAALTANQEVAVDYAISLVDQGFRPLYAPGTPPRRGLRQPWLMAPPHLLDGSGRPTEALLSGIRLRAK
;
A
#
# COMPACT_ATOMS: atom_id res chain seq x y z
N MET A 1 2.76 -0.90 43.90
CA MET A 1 2.84 -2.06 42.97
C MET A 1 1.47 -2.63 42.59
N SER A 2 0.58 -3.01 43.52
CA SER A 2 -0.75 -3.55 43.16
C SER A 2 -1.59 -2.59 42.30
N GLU A 3 -1.62 -1.31 42.67
CA GLU A 3 -2.33 -0.26 41.92
C GLU A 3 -1.75 -0.05 40.51
N PHE A 4 -0.42 -0.03 40.37
CA PHE A 4 0.27 0.07 39.07
C PHE A 4 -0.02 -1.12 38.14
N ARG A 5 -0.13 -2.33 38.70
CA ARG A 5 -0.53 -3.54 37.94
C ARG A 5 -1.98 -3.50 37.49
N THR A 6 -2.87 -3.01 38.35
CA THR A 6 -4.28 -2.82 38.00
C THR A 6 -4.44 -1.78 36.90
N GLY A 7 -3.69 -0.67 36.97
CA GLY A 7 -3.62 0.33 35.91
C GLY A 7 -3.20 -0.27 34.57
N LEU A 8 -2.13 -1.07 34.55
CA LEU A 8 -1.65 -1.73 33.33
C LEU A 8 -2.72 -2.66 32.73
N ARG A 9 -3.36 -3.50 33.54
CA ARG A 9 -4.42 -4.42 33.06
C ARG A 9 -5.59 -3.67 32.40
N ARG A 10 -5.97 -2.51 32.94
CA ARG A 10 -7.01 -1.66 32.33
C ARG A 10 -6.58 -1.12 30.97
N VAL A 11 -5.37 -0.58 30.88
CA VAL A 11 -4.82 -0.08 29.60
C VAL A 11 -4.72 -1.19 28.56
N LEU A 12 -4.31 -2.40 28.94
CA LEU A 12 -4.24 -3.56 28.03
C LEU A 12 -5.62 -4.05 27.59
N ALA A 13 -6.66 -3.87 28.40
CA ALA A 13 -8.03 -4.19 27.98
C ALA A 13 -8.55 -3.20 26.93
N ASP A 14 -8.13 -1.94 27.04
CA ASP A 14 -8.62 -0.83 26.22
C ASP A 14 -7.79 -0.59 24.94
N ASP A 15 -6.60 -1.20 24.79
CA ASP A 15 -5.75 -1.09 23.59
C ASP A 15 -5.40 -2.46 23.00
N ALA A 16 -5.96 -2.71 21.82
CA ALA A 16 -5.71 -3.90 21.02
C ALA A 16 -4.22 -4.12 20.68
N LEU A 17 -3.49 -3.08 20.28
CA LEU A 17 -2.07 -3.15 19.92
C LEU A 17 -1.17 -3.38 21.14
N LEU A 18 -1.39 -2.66 22.25
CA LEU A 18 -0.66 -2.91 23.49
C LEU A 18 -0.92 -4.31 24.02
N ARG A 19 -2.15 -4.82 23.93
CA ARG A 19 -2.46 -6.21 24.31
C ARG A 19 -1.68 -7.24 23.48
N LEU A 20 -1.35 -6.93 22.22
CA LEU A 20 -0.53 -7.80 21.38
C LEU A 20 0.95 -7.80 21.78
N TYR A 21 1.48 -6.65 22.19
CA TYR A 21 2.92 -6.46 22.40
C TYR A 21 3.34 -6.36 23.85
N CYS A 22 2.40 -6.24 24.79
CA CYS A 22 2.68 -6.08 26.21
C CYS A 22 2.02 -7.18 27.04
N ALA A 23 2.72 -7.61 28.08
CA ALA A 23 2.28 -8.56 29.07
C ALA A 23 2.48 -7.99 30.48
N PRO A 24 1.56 -8.21 31.43
CA PRO A 24 1.90 -8.07 32.83
C PRO A 24 2.92 -9.16 33.21
N ALA A 25 3.80 -8.89 34.18
CA ALA A 25 4.83 -9.81 34.68
C ALA A 25 4.39 -11.29 34.75
N PRO A 26 4.78 -12.14 33.77
CA PRO A 26 4.51 -13.57 33.77
C PRO A 26 5.58 -14.29 34.62
N GLN A 27 5.48 -15.62 34.74
CA GLN A 27 6.50 -16.41 35.44
C GLN A 27 7.78 -16.61 34.61
N ASN A 28 7.75 -16.43 33.29
CA ASN A 28 8.87 -16.71 32.38
C ASN A 28 9.19 -15.50 31.50
N TRP A 29 10.14 -14.67 31.93
CA TRP A 29 10.60 -13.49 31.20
C TRP A 29 12.04 -13.13 31.60
N LEU A 30 12.72 -12.34 30.75
CA LEU A 30 14.08 -11.86 30.98
C LEU A 30 14.09 -10.33 31.02
N ALA A 31 14.75 -9.75 32.03
CA ALA A 31 14.86 -8.29 32.10
C ALA A 31 15.78 -7.77 30.97
N LEU A 32 15.44 -6.60 30.42
CA LEU A 32 16.24 -6.00 29.35
C LEU A 32 17.67 -5.71 29.82
N GLY A 33 17.82 -5.31 31.09
CA GLY A 33 19.13 -5.11 31.71
C GLY A 33 19.96 -6.39 31.85
N GLU A 34 19.33 -7.57 31.98
CA GLU A 34 20.03 -8.85 31.97
C GLU A 34 20.48 -9.22 30.56
N LEU A 35 19.66 -8.95 29.54
CA LEU A 35 20.03 -9.15 28.14
C LEU A 35 21.15 -8.22 27.65
N ALA A 36 21.27 -7.05 28.27
CA ALA A 36 22.20 -6.00 27.91
C ALA A 36 23.59 -6.13 28.57
N ARG A 37 23.73 -6.99 29.60
CA ARG A 37 25.00 -7.18 30.33
C ARG A 37 25.93 -8.16 29.60
N SER A 38 27.19 -7.75 29.40
CA SER A 38 28.25 -8.58 28.82
C SER A 38 29.07 -9.36 29.85
N ASP A 39 28.88 -9.06 31.13
CA ASP A 39 29.91 -9.33 32.16
C ASP A 39 29.78 -10.73 32.79
N PHE A 40 28.71 -11.47 32.51
CA PHE A 40 28.46 -12.81 33.05
C PHE A 40 28.24 -13.85 31.94
N PRO A 41 28.88 -15.05 32.04
CA PRO A 41 28.68 -16.13 31.07
C PRO A 41 27.22 -16.61 30.92
N GLY A 42 26.39 -16.43 31.94
CA GLY A 42 24.97 -16.78 31.94
C GLY A 42 24.10 -15.86 31.07
N ASP A 43 24.46 -14.58 30.96
CA ASP A 43 23.69 -13.57 30.22
C ASP A 43 23.92 -13.72 28.70
N VAL A 44 25.18 -14.00 28.32
CA VAL A 44 25.53 -14.43 26.96
C VAL A 44 24.77 -15.70 26.57
N LEU A 45 24.47 -16.60 27.52
CA LEU A 45 23.69 -17.80 27.26
C LEU A 45 22.21 -17.49 27.00
N ALA A 46 21.63 -16.51 27.69
CA ALA A 46 20.26 -16.07 27.48
C ALA A 46 20.07 -15.40 26.11
N LEU A 47 20.97 -14.48 25.73
CA LEU A 47 20.94 -13.85 24.40
C LEU A 47 21.22 -14.86 23.28
N LYS A 48 22.14 -15.83 23.51
CA LYS A 48 22.36 -16.95 22.58
C LYS A 48 21.11 -17.79 22.37
N ARG A 49 20.33 -18.07 23.43
CA ARG A 49 19.06 -18.80 23.31
C ARG A 49 18.04 -18.02 22.51
N LEU A 50 17.89 -16.72 22.80
CA LEU A 50 16.99 -15.84 22.04
C LEU A 50 17.31 -15.83 20.54
N VAL A 51 18.59 -15.81 20.19
CA VAL A 51 19.02 -15.83 18.78
C VAL A 51 19.00 -17.23 18.17
N ALA A 52 19.16 -18.29 18.95
CA ALA A 52 19.19 -19.67 18.45
C ALA A 52 17.87 -20.09 17.80
N ASP A 53 16.75 -19.52 18.25
CA ASP A 53 15.41 -19.80 17.71
C ASP A 53 15.06 -18.94 16.50
N GLN A 54 16.00 -18.17 15.97
CA GLN A 54 15.78 -17.39 14.75
C GLN A 54 15.44 -18.31 13.57
N PRO A 55 14.58 -17.87 12.63
CA PRO A 55 14.38 -18.60 11.39
C PRO A 55 15.74 -18.80 10.66
N PRO A 56 15.98 -19.95 9.99
CA PRO A 56 17.27 -20.26 9.34
C PRO A 56 17.75 -19.18 8.36
N ASP A 57 16.79 -18.47 7.80
CA ASP A 57 16.95 -17.44 6.78
C ASP A 57 17.20 -16.05 7.36
N TRP A 58 17.05 -15.86 8.67
CA TRP A 58 17.18 -14.58 9.35
C TRP A 58 18.58 -14.36 9.88
N ARG A 59 19.03 -13.10 9.88
CA ARG A 59 20.22 -12.69 10.63
C ARG A 59 19.83 -12.42 12.08
N ALA A 60 20.74 -12.72 13.00
CA ALA A 60 20.52 -12.54 14.43
C ALA A 60 20.16 -11.10 14.83
N ARG A 61 20.82 -10.11 14.21
CA ARG A 61 20.48 -8.70 14.44
C ARG A 61 19.06 -8.35 14.01
N ASP A 62 18.57 -8.93 12.91
CA ASP A 62 17.24 -8.66 12.38
C ASP A 62 16.18 -9.33 13.29
N HIS A 63 16.51 -10.52 13.81
CA HIS A 63 15.68 -11.22 14.79
C HIS A 63 15.55 -10.41 16.09
N LEU A 64 16.67 -9.90 16.64
CA LEU A 64 16.63 -9.04 17.84
C LEU A 64 15.87 -7.73 17.60
N ALA A 65 16.11 -7.07 16.47
CA ALA A 65 15.40 -5.85 16.10
C ALA A 65 13.87 -6.07 16.06
N GLU A 66 13.42 -7.20 15.53
CA GLU A 66 12.00 -7.51 15.35
C GLU A 66 11.32 -8.10 16.59
N PHE A 67 11.97 -8.99 17.34
CA PHE A 67 11.37 -9.70 18.47
C PHE A 67 11.64 -9.03 19.83
N VAL A 68 12.59 -8.09 19.91
CA VAL A 68 12.90 -7.36 21.15
C VAL A 68 12.64 -5.87 20.95
N VAL A 69 13.35 -5.22 20.02
CA VAL A 69 13.34 -3.74 19.91
C VAL A 69 11.98 -3.23 19.42
N ARG A 70 11.40 -3.81 18.37
CA ARG A 70 10.11 -3.36 17.86
C ARG A 70 8.97 -3.48 18.89
N PRO A 71 8.76 -4.63 19.56
CA PRO A 71 7.80 -4.76 20.66
C PRO A 71 8.02 -3.74 21.78
N LEU A 72 9.29 -3.49 22.15
CA LEU A 72 9.69 -2.53 23.18
C LEU A 72 9.24 -1.11 22.80
N LEU A 73 9.56 -0.69 21.59
CA LEU A 73 9.19 0.62 21.06
C LEU A 73 7.67 0.79 20.94
N ILE A 74 6.96 -0.22 20.42
CA ILE A 74 5.49 -0.19 20.31
C ILE A 74 4.85 -0.07 21.70
N THR A 75 5.33 -0.86 22.67
CA THR A 75 4.83 -0.85 24.05
C THR A 75 5.08 0.50 24.72
N PHE A 76 6.33 0.97 24.71
CA PHE A 76 6.73 2.22 25.33
C PHE A 76 5.95 3.42 24.75
N ARG A 77 5.91 3.54 23.43
CA ARG A 77 5.15 4.59 22.72
C ARG A 77 3.65 4.51 23.01
N GLY A 78 3.07 3.32 23.00
CA GLY A 78 1.63 3.14 23.25
C GLY A 78 1.21 3.48 24.68
N LEU A 79 2.10 3.26 25.66
CA LEU A 79 1.93 3.72 27.04
C LEU A 79 2.04 5.25 27.14
N LEU A 80 3.06 5.85 26.51
CA LEU A 80 3.26 7.30 26.49
C LEU A 80 2.10 8.05 25.82
N ALA A 81 1.58 7.53 24.71
CA ALA A 81 0.40 8.09 24.04
C ALA A 81 -0.85 8.14 24.94
N ARG A 82 -0.84 7.39 26.05
CA ARG A 82 -1.89 7.39 27.09
C ARG A 82 -1.50 8.14 28.35
N GLY A 83 -0.35 8.82 28.35
CA GLY A 83 0.16 9.56 29.49
C GLY A 83 0.75 8.68 30.58
N PHE A 84 1.28 7.49 30.25
CA PHE A 84 1.89 6.58 31.21
C PHE A 84 3.36 6.25 30.89
N LEU A 85 4.15 6.02 31.94
CA LEU A 85 5.48 5.44 31.88
C LEU A 85 5.48 4.06 32.58
N PRO A 86 6.30 3.10 32.10
CA PRO A 86 6.52 1.85 32.82
C PRO A 86 7.17 2.09 34.18
N VAL A 87 6.87 1.21 35.15
CA VAL A 87 7.44 1.18 36.50
C VAL A 87 8.04 -0.19 36.74
N GLY A 88 9.19 -0.22 37.40
CA GLY A 88 9.94 -1.45 37.64
C GLY A 88 10.80 -1.83 36.44
N GLU A 89 11.16 -3.09 36.36
CA GLU A 89 11.92 -3.61 35.22
C GLU A 89 11.03 -3.82 34.00
N VAL A 90 11.64 -3.65 32.83
CA VAL A 90 11.04 -3.96 31.53
C VAL A 90 11.84 -5.10 30.92
N GLY A 91 11.16 -6.05 30.28
CA GLY A 91 11.84 -7.22 29.73
C GLY A 91 11.07 -7.92 28.64
N VAL A 92 11.58 -9.07 28.19
CA VAL A 92 11.03 -9.85 27.09
C VAL A 92 10.34 -11.10 27.65
N GLU A 93 9.08 -11.32 27.26
CA GLU A 93 8.35 -12.55 27.61
C GLU A 93 8.90 -13.74 26.81
N LEU A 94 9.16 -14.84 27.51
CA LEU A 94 9.68 -16.08 26.93
C LEU A 94 8.60 -17.15 26.79
N GLY A 95 8.62 -17.85 25.65
CA GLY A 95 7.78 -19.01 25.39
C GLY A 95 8.22 -20.23 26.19
N ALA A 96 7.48 -21.34 26.07
CA ALA A 96 7.80 -22.60 26.74
C ALA A 96 9.19 -23.15 26.38
N GLU A 97 9.68 -22.84 25.18
CA GLU A 97 11.00 -23.24 24.67
C GLU A 97 12.10 -22.21 24.98
N SER A 98 11.80 -21.19 25.80
CA SER A 98 12.69 -20.04 26.07
C SER A 98 12.96 -19.12 24.87
N SER A 99 12.16 -19.23 23.80
CA SER A 99 12.16 -18.32 22.65
C SER A 99 11.52 -16.97 22.99
N ALA A 100 11.99 -15.87 22.39
CA ALA A 100 11.31 -14.58 22.51
C ALA A 100 9.91 -14.70 21.89
N THR A 101 8.89 -14.42 22.69
CA THR A 101 7.52 -14.39 22.16
C THR A 101 7.29 -13.18 21.26
N GLY A 102 8.06 -12.10 21.43
CA GLY A 102 7.82 -10.77 20.87
C GLY A 102 6.88 -9.90 21.72
N ARG A 103 6.68 -10.24 23.01
CA ARG A 103 5.96 -9.40 23.99
C ARG A 103 6.92 -8.83 25.00
N ILE A 104 6.56 -7.66 25.50
CA ILE A 104 7.29 -6.89 26.48
C ILE A 104 6.57 -6.96 27.79
N VAL A 105 7.31 -7.41 28.79
CA VAL A 105 6.86 -7.47 30.16
C VAL A 105 7.02 -6.10 30.79
N VAL A 106 5.93 -5.60 31.36
CA VAL A 106 5.91 -4.38 32.16
C VAL A 106 5.33 -4.72 33.54
N GLU A 107 6.07 -4.44 34.61
CA GLU A 107 5.62 -4.77 35.97
C GLU A 107 4.47 -3.91 36.47
N GLY A 108 4.38 -2.67 35.99
CA GLY A 108 3.31 -1.72 36.31
C GLY A 108 3.50 -0.42 35.53
N ILE A 109 2.52 0.49 35.64
CA ILE A 109 2.57 1.80 34.99
C ILE A 109 2.24 2.92 35.98
N ARG A 110 2.76 4.12 35.73
CA ARG A 110 2.44 5.35 36.46
C ARG A 110 2.20 6.51 35.49
N PRO A 111 1.46 7.56 35.89
CA PRO A 111 1.33 8.77 35.09
C PRO A 111 2.71 9.37 34.73
N ALA A 112 2.85 9.79 33.48
CA ALA A 112 4.06 10.44 32.97
C ALA A 112 4.00 11.96 33.23
N THR A 113 5.11 12.54 33.68
CA THR A 113 5.29 14.00 33.68
C THR A 113 6.20 14.43 32.53
N GLY A 114 6.00 15.63 31.98
CA GLY A 114 6.73 16.09 30.79
C GLY A 114 8.25 16.11 30.94
N ALA A 115 8.77 16.37 32.15
CA ALA A 115 10.21 16.39 32.43
C ALA A 115 10.82 14.98 32.50
N GLU A 116 10.03 13.94 32.77
CA GLU A 116 10.53 12.56 32.92
C GLU A 116 10.64 11.82 31.59
N VAL A 117 9.87 12.23 30.57
CA VAL A 117 9.85 11.54 29.28
C VAL A 117 11.23 11.55 28.59
N PRO A 118 11.94 12.70 28.47
CA PRO A 118 13.27 12.71 27.85
C PRO A 118 14.28 11.84 28.61
N VAL A 119 14.18 11.80 29.94
CA VAL A 119 15.04 10.96 30.81
C VAL A 119 14.76 9.47 30.56
N ALA A 120 13.48 9.08 30.50
CA ALA A 120 13.09 7.71 30.22
C ALA A 120 13.52 7.25 28.82
N ILE A 121 13.39 8.11 27.81
CA ILE A 121 13.86 7.81 26.44
C ILE A 121 15.37 7.65 26.41
N THR A 122 16.12 8.54 27.07
CA THR A 122 17.59 8.48 27.11
C THR A 122 18.06 7.20 27.80
N ALA A 123 17.41 6.81 28.91
CA ALA A 123 17.72 5.56 29.59
C ALA A 123 17.44 4.33 28.70
N LEU A 124 16.31 4.32 28.00
CA LEU A 124 15.94 3.25 27.10
C LEU A 124 16.87 3.16 25.89
N ASP A 125 17.28 4.30 25.33
CA ASP A 125 18.26 4.37 24.24
C ASP A 125 19.63 3.82 24.67
N GLY A 126 20.07 4.14 25.90
CA GLY A 126 21.27 3.58 26.50
C GLY A 126 21.20 2.05 26.64
N GLN A 127 20.03 1.50 27.03
CA GLN A 127 19.84 0.05 27.08
C GLN A 127 19.90 -0.61 25.68
N LEU A 128 19.47 0.09 24.63
CA LEU A 128 19.63 -0.40 23.25
C LEU A 128 21.09 -0.41 22.81
N ASP A 129 21.89 0.57 23.25
CA ASP A 129 23.33 0.58 23.02
C ASP A 129 24.04 -0.57 23.72
N GLU A 130 23.71 -0.82 25.00
CA GLU A 130 24.25 -1.96 25.76
C GLU A 130 23.85 -3.30 25.13
N LEU A 131 22.58 -3.44 24.73
CA LEU A 131 22.11 -4.63 24.01
C LEU A 131 22.87 -4.83 22.69
N ALA A 132 23.14 -3.76 21.95
CA ALA A 132 23.92 -3.85 20.71
C ALA A 132 25.36 -4.31 20.98
N VAL A 133 25.98 -3.88 22.09
CA VAL A 133 27.32 -4.35 22.53
C VAL A 133 27.28 -5.83 22.89
N ALA A 134 26.32 -6.27 23.71
CA ALA A 134 26.17 -7.67 24.09
C ALA A 134 25.90 -8.57 22.86
N ALA A 135 25.10 -8.10 21.91
CA ALA A 135 24.78 -8.82 20.69
C ALA A 135 25.99 -9.08 19.78
N VAL A 136 27.06 -8.27 19.83
CA VAL A 136 28.31 -8.56 19.08
C VAL A 136 28.85 -9.96 19.43
N LEU A 137 28.80 -10.34 20.71
CA LEU A 137 29.33 -11.62 21.20
C LEU A 137 28.55 -12.84 20.70
N VAL A 138 27.30 -12.65 20.28
CA VAL A 138 26.38 -13.73 19.88
C VAL A 138 26.20 -13.77 18.37
N THR A 139 26.14 -12.60 17.73
CA THR A 139 25.86 -12.46 16.30
C THR A 139 27.12 -12.53 15.43
N GLY A 140 28.29 -12.14 15.98
CA GLY A 140 29.51 -11.94 15.20
C GLY A 140 29.46 -10.73 14.26
N ASP A 141 28.41 -9.91 14.32
CA ASP A 141 28.27 -8.67 13.55
C ASP A 141 28.99 -7.49 14.25
N GLU A 142 29.33 -6.47 13.46
CA GLU A 142 29.83 -5.19 13.98
C GLU A 142 28.73 -4.46 14.76
N ARG A 143 29.10 -3.84 15.90
CA ARG A 143 28.18 -3.06 16.76
C ARG A 143 27.35 -2.06 15.96
N ASP A 144 27.98 -1.31 15.06
CA ASP A 144 27.30 -0.26 14.28
C ASP A 144 26.23 -0.82 13.34
N ARG A 145 26.42 -2.04 12.83
CA ARG A 145 25.40 -2.70 11.99
C ARG A 145 24.21 -3.16 12.81
N ILE A 146 24.45 -3.68 14.01
CA ILE A 146 23.39 -4.09 14.94
C ILE A 146 22.61 -2.85 15.40
N ARG A 147 23.32 -1.81 15.83
CA ARG A 147 22.70 -0.57 16.27
C ARG A 147 21.95 0.13 15.14
N GLY A 148 22.49 0.11 13.92
CA GLY A 148 21.80 0.59 12.72
C GLY A 148 20.47 -0.11 12.48
N ALA A 149 20.39 -1.43 12.67
CA ALA A 149 19.13 -2.17 12.58
C ALA A 149 18.12 -1.77 13.67
N PHE A 150 18.60 -1.46 14.89
CA PHE A 150 17.75 -0.95 15.97
C PHE A 150 17.23 0.46 15.66
N ASP A 151 18.10 1.36 15.19
CA ASP A 151 17.75 2.71 14.77
C ASP A 151 16.75 2.70 13.61
N GLU A 152 16.86 1.75 12.69
CA GLU A 152 15.88 1.57 11.62
C GLU A 152 14.49 1.24 12.20
N VAL A 153 14.41 0.37 13.21
CA VAL A 153 13.15 0.08 13.91
C VAL A 153 12.61 1.31 14.63
N VAL A 154 13.46 2.05 15.35
CA VAL A 154 13.06 3.29 16.03
C VAL A 154 12.51 4.31 15.02
N ALA A 155 13.23 4.53 13.91
CA ALA A 155 12.79 5.41 12.84
C ALA A 155 11.45 4.97 12.24
N GLN A 156 11.24 3.67 12.02
CA GLN A 156 9.98 3.14 11.51
C GLN A 156 8.82 3.32 12.49
N GLU A 157 9.00 3.02 13.79
CA GLU A 157 7.94 3.10 14.80
C GLU A 157 7.58 4.54 15.20
N LEU A 158 8.53 5.46 15.09
CA LEU A 158 8.34 6.89 15.35
C LEU A 158 7.97 7.71 14.11
N ARG A 159 7.73 7.03 12.97
CA ARG A 159 7.22 7.66 11.76
C ARG A 159 5.69 7.77 11.77
N ASN A 160 5.20 8.88 11.23
CA ASN A 160 3.77 9.14 11.00
C ASN A 160 2.98 9.14 12.32
N LEU A 161 3.54 9.71 13.38
CA LEU A 161 2.87 9.82 14.67
C LEU A 161 1.69 10.79 14.60
N SER A 162 0.72 10.61 15.50
CA SER A 162 -0.28 11.65 15.74
C SER A 162 0.38 12.87 16.38
N VAL A 163 -0.22 14.05 16.23
CA VAL A 163 0.28 15.28 16.88
C VAL A 163 0.35 15.10 18.39
N GLU A 164 -0.63 14.44 18.99
CA GLU A 164 -0.69 14.18 20.43
C GLU A 164 0.42 13.23 20.87
N THR A 165 0.70 12.18 20.09
CA THR A 165 1.75 11.20 20.41
C THR A 165 3.14 11.82 20.26
N ALA A 166 3.35 12.63 19.22
CA ALA A 166 4.61 13.36 19.04
C ALA A 166 4.82 14.42 20.13
N ALA A 167 3.75 15.11 20.56
CA ALA A 167 3.81 16.03 21.69
C ALA A 167 4.16 15.31 23.00
N ALA A 168 3.62 14.10 23.22
CA ALA A 168 3.99 13.27 24.36
C ALA A 168 5.45 12.81 24.34
N LEU A 169 6.08 12.76 23.15
CA LEU A 169 7.49 12.44 22.93
C LEU A 169 8.34 13.71 22.74
N ALA A 170 7.85 14.89 23.07
CA ALA A 170 8.62 16.12 22.90
C ALA A 170 9.75 16.23 23.95
N GLY A 171 10.82 16.94 23.60
CA GLY A 171 11.95 17.22 24.48
C GLY A 171 13.28 17.15 23.77
N ASP A 172 14.36 17.18 24.55
CA ASP A 172 15.72 16.94 24.06
C ASP A 172 16.18 15.54 24.48
N HIS A 173 16.27 14.64 23.51
CA HIS A 173 16.63 13.23 23.69
C HIS A 173 17.08 12.60 22.35
N PRO A 174 17.76 11.43 22.35
CA PRO A 174 18.34 10.84 21.15
C PRO A 174 17.33 10.53 20.03
N TRP A 175 16.11 10.13 20.38
CA TRP A 175 15.07 9.80 19.39
C TRP A 175 14.39 10.98 18.71
N ARG A 176 14.67 12.22 19.11
CA ARG A 176 14.03 13.42 18.53
C ARG A 176 14.18 13.48 17.01
N LYS A 177 15.33 13.07 16.50
CA LYS A 177 15.64 13.02 15.05
C LYS A 177 14.75 12.05 14.25
N PHE A 178 14.10 11.09 14.93
CA PHE A 178 13.24 10.08 14.30
C PHE A 178 11.75 10.43 14.37
N LEU A 179 11.37 11.43 15.18
CA LEU A 179 9.97 11.85 15.30
C LEU A 179 9.50 12.46 13.99
N HIS A 180 8.51 11.83 13.36
CA HIS A 180 7.92 12.33 12.12
C HIS A 180 6.40 12.43 12.25
N VAL A 181 5.87 13.61 11.95
CA VAL A 181 4.45 13.96 11.97
C VAL A 181 4.06 14.56 10.64
N VAL A 182 2.90 14.18 10.13
CA VAL A 182 2.26 14.85 9.00
C VAL A 182 1.08 15.65 9.54
N GLU A 183 1.09 16.97 9.34
CA GLU A 183 -0.03 17.81 9.72
C GLU A 183 -1.31 17.41 8.96
N ALA A 184 -2.45 17.36 9.65
CA ALA A 184 -3.73 16.95 9.07
C ALA A 184 -4.12 17.83 7.86
N GLY A 185 -3.93 19.15 7.97
CA GLY A 185 -4.21 20.09 6.88
C GLY A 185 -3.37 19.82 5.62
N GLN A 186 -2.07 19.55 5.78
CA GLN A 186 -1.20 19.18 4.67
C GLN A 186 -1.65 17.86 4.02
N HIS A 187 -1.92 16.85 4.84
CA HIS A 187 -2.41 15.55 4.35
C HIS A 187 -3.70 15.69 3.53
N ASP A 188 -4.64 16.50 4.00
CA ASP A 188 -5.92 16.72 3.34
C ASP A 188 -5.75 17.44 1.99
N VAL A 189 -4.89 18.47 1.92
CA VAL A 189 -4.56 19.16 0.67
C VAL A 189 -3.95 18.19 -0.36
N LEU A 190 -2.95 17.41 0.04
CA LEU A 190 -2.29 16.45 -0.85
C LEU A 190 -3.26 15.35 -1.33
N ARG A 191 -4.17 14.89 -0.46
CA ARG A 191 -5.25 13.95 -0.81
C ARG A 191 -6.29 14.56 -1.75
N GLN A 192 -6.64 15.83 -1.56
CA GLN A 192 -7.60 16.53 -2.41
C GLN A 192 -7.08 16.62 -3.85
N VAL A 193 -5.81 16.97 -4.03
CA VAL A 193 -5.16 16.99 -5.34
C VAL A 193 -5.16 15.58 -5.98
N LEU A 194 -4.75 14.55 -5.24
CA LEU A 194 -4.79 13.16 -5.74
C LEU A 194 -6.20 12.72 -6.13
N ARG A 195 -7.22 13.11 -5.35
CA ARG A 195 -8.62 12.83 -5.66
C ARG A 195 -9.05 13.51 -6.96
N ALA A 196 -8.75 14.80 -7.12
CA ALA A 196 -9.07 15.55 -8.33
C ALA A 196 -8.43 14.92 -9.58
N VAL A 197 -7.16 14.50 -9.47
CA VAL A 197 -6.47 13.77 -10.55
C VAL A 197 -7.18 12.45 -10.85
N ARG A 198 -7.50 11.63 -9.84
CA ARG A 198 -8.19 10.33 -10.04
C ARG A 198 -9.56 10.50 -10.69
N GLU A 199 -10.33 11.49 -10.27
CA GLU A 199 -11.64 11.81 -10.84
C GLU A 199 -11.51 12.24 -12.30
N ARG A 200 -10.54 13.12 -12.61
CA ARG A 200 -10.25 13.56 -13.98
C ARG A 200 -9.81 12.40 -14.86
N SER A 201 -8.82 11.61 -14.42
CA SER A 201 -8.36 10.40 -15.11
C SER A 201 -9.49 9.41 -15.35
N ALA A 202 -10.37 9.22 -14.38
CA ALA A 202 -11.53 8.34 -14.53
C ALA A 202 -12.53 8.86 -15.57
N ARG A 203 -12.72 10.17 -15.66
CA ARG A 203 -13.57 10.81 -16.69
C ARG A 203 -12.96 10.65 -18.09
N CYS A 204 -11.65 10.92 -18.25
CA CYS A 204 -10.98 10.78 -19.56
C CYS A 204 -10.96 9.35 -20.09
N ARG A 205 -11.03 8.33 -19.21
CA ARG A 205 -11.21 6.93 -19.63
C ARG A 205 -12.62 6.62 -20.17
N ARG A 206 -13.64 7.35 -19.73
CA ARG A 206 -15.03 7.16 -20.19
C ARG A 206 -15.33 7.95 -21.45
N GLU A 207 -14.79 9.16 -21.53
CA GLU A 207 -15.08 10.12 -22.58
C GLU A 207 -13.82 10.37 -23.41
N ARG A 208 -13.79 9.81 -24.62
CA ARG A 208 -12.67 9.98 -25.55
C ARG A 208 -12.53 11.46 -25.96
N GLY A 209 -11.30 11.94 -26.08
CA GLY A 209 -10.98 13.31 -26.50
C GLY A 209 -10.88 14.34 -25.37
N LEU A 210 -11.17 13.97 -24.13
CA LEU A 210 -10.97 14.87 -22.99
C LEU A 210 -9.48 15.05 -22.67
N PRO A 211 -9.04 16.28 -22.33
CA PRO A 211 -7.68 16.55 -21.87
C PRO A 211 -7.30 15.71 -20.65
N ARG A 212 -6.07 15.20 -20.62
CA ARG A 212 -5.52 14.41 -19.50
C ARG A 212 -5.14 15.33 -18.33
N PRO A 213 -5.14 14.85 -17.08
CA PRO A 213 -4.75 15.70 -15.95
C PRO A 213 -3.26 16.05 -15.99
N LEU A 214 -2.94 17.32 -15.78
CA LEU A 214 -1.60 17.87 -15.61
C LEU A 214 -1.45 18.41 -14.18
N VAL A 215 -0.31 18.13 -13.56
CA VAL A 215 0.09 18.73 -12.28
C VAL A 215 1.43 19.42 -12.45
N ALA A 216 1.47 20.71 -12.11
CA ALA A 216 2.67 21.51 -12.16
C ALA A 216 3.27 21.64 -10.76
N VAL A 217 4.58 21.47 -10.65
CA VAL A 217 5.29 21.64 -9.37
C VAL A 217 6.46 22.58 -9.60
N ASP A 218 6.48 23.70 -8.88
CA ASP A 218 7.62 24.59 -8.88
C ASP A 218 8.84 23.92 -8.24
N LEU A 219 10.03 24.26 -8.75
CA LEU A 219 11.26 23.60 -8.33
C LEU A 219 11.87 24.27 -7.10
N ASP A 220 12.31 25.52 -7.24
CA ASP A 220 13.08 26.23 -6.21
C ASP A 220 12.21 26.60 -5.00
N PHE A 221 12.68 26.27 -3.78
CA PHE A 221 11.95 26.50 -2.53
C PHE A 221 10.55 25.86 -2.48
N CYS A 222 10.29 24.92 -3.39
CA CYS A 222 9.07 24.14 -3.46
C CYS A 222 9.40 22.64 -3.51
N ALA A 223 9.79 22.09 -4.66
CA ALA A 223 10.23 20.69 -4.76
C ALA A 223 11.69 20.46 -4.36
N VAL A 224 12.49 21.54 -4.31
CA VAL A 224 13.94 21.52 -4.10
C VAL A 224 14.33 22.63 -3.12
N HIS A 225 15.07 22.27 -2.08
CA HIS A 225 15.53 23.15 -1.01
C HIS A 225 17.01 23.51 -1.21
N PRO A 226 17.35 24.78 -1.45
CA PRO A 226 18.72 25.20 -1.71
C PRO A 226 19.46 25.58 -0.41
N GLU A 227 19.42 24.72 0.60
CA GLU A 227 19.95 25.01 1.95
C GLU A 227 21.41 25.42 1.92
N GLN A 228 22.27 24.61 1.30
CA GLN A 228 23.71 24.90 1.25
C GLN A 228 24.00 26.21 0.52
N ARG A 229 23.35 26.45 -0.63
CA ARG A 229 23.53 27.69 -1.40
C ARG A 229 23.10 28.92 -0.62
N VAL A 230 22.01 28.84 0.14
CA VAL A 230 21.54 29.94 1.00
C VAL A 230 22.50 30.19 2.16
N ARG A 231 23.01 29.13 2.81
CA ARG A 231 24.02 29.26 3.88
C ARG A 231 25.31 29.89 3.37
N GLU A 232 25.79 29.47 2.20
CA GLU A 232 26.98 30.05 1.58
C GLU A 232 26.77 31.51 1.16
N ALA A 233 25.59 31.85 0.64
CA ALA A 233 25.27 33.23 0.30
C ALA A 233 25.23 34.12 1.55
N LEU A 234 24.66 33.65 2.66
CA LEU A 234 24.70 34.36 3.94
C LEU A 234 26.13 34.58 4.43
N ARG A 235 26.99 33.54 4.40
CA ARG A 235 28.40 33.68 4.83
C ARG A 235 29.19 34.71 4.01
N ARG A 236 28.80 34.94 2.75
CA ARG A 236 29.42 35.96 1.89
C ARG A 236 28.90 37.37 2.16
N VAL A 237 27.70 37.50 2.73
CA VAL A 237 27.15 38.76 3.19
C VAL A 237 27.81 39.10 4.53
N GLY A 238 28.78 40.01 4.49
CA GLY A 238 29.55 40.40 5.66
C GLY A 238 28.77 41.27 6.67
N GLY A 239 29.37 41.49 7.84
CA GLY A 239 28.89 42.49 8.81
C GLY A 239 27.95 41.97 9.91
N ILE A 240 27.46 40.72 9.83
CA ILE A 240 26.56 40.13 10.84
C ILE A 240 27.16 38.83 11.38
N ALA A 241 27.31 38.74 12.72
CA ALA A 241 28.01 37.61 13.35
C ALA A 241 27.30 36.26 13.12
N GLU A 242 25.97 36.25 13.12
CA GLU A 242 25.14 35.05 12.89
C GLU A 242 25.24 34.54 11.45
N PHE A 243 25.64 35.39 10.49
CA PHE A 243 25.79 34.95 9.10
C PHE A 243 27.07 34.15 8.87
N ALA A 244 28.07 34.30 9.76
CA ALA A 244 29.27 33.47 9.74
C ALA A 244 28.96 32.00 10.10
N ASP A 245 27.94 31.78 10.94
CA ASP A 245 27.44 30.46 11.33
C ASP A 245 25.91 30.37 11.17
N PRO A 246 25.41 30.22 9.92
CA PRO A 246 23.98 30.18 9.63
C PRO A 246 23.22 29.05 10.31
N ASP A 247 23.90 28.06 10.90
CA ASP A 247 23.28 26.95 11.62
C ASP A 247 22.74 27.38 12.99
N ARG A 248 23.15 28.56 13.49
CA ARG A 248 22.59 29.21 14.68
C ARG A 248 21.29 29.98 14.42
N LEU A 249 20.94 30.19 13.15
CA LEU A 249 19.71 30.88 12.79
C LEU A 249 18.52 29.95 12.99
N ALA A 250 17.45 30.46 13.60
CA ALA A 250 16.20 29.73 13.77
C ALA A 250 15.51 29.44 12.43
N VAL A 251 15.69 30.34 11.45
CA VAL A 251 15.23 30.17 10.05
C VAL A 251 16.17 30.86 9.07
N LEU A 252 16.21 30.33 7.85
CA LEU A 252 16.91 30.88 6.69
C LEU A 252 16.01 31.82 5.87
N PRO A 253 16.59 32.78 5.13
CA PRO A 253 15.84 33.64 4.23
C PRO A 253 15.35 32.88 2.99
N GLY A 254 14.11 33.14 2.59
CA GLY A 254 13.61 32.73 1.27
C GLY A 254 14.22 33.54 0.12
N LEU A 255 13.88 33.19 -1.11
CA LEU A 255 14.38 33.88 -2.31
C LEU A 255 13.71 35.24 -2.57
N TYR A 256 12.51 35.45 -2.04
CA TYR A 256 11.68 36.60 -2.35
C TYR A 256 11.76 37.68 -1.28
N ARG A 257 11.60 38.94 -1.70
CA ARG A 257 11.77 40.11 -0.84
C ARG A 257 10.76 40.14 0.30
N SER A 258 9.56 39.63 0.06
CA SER A 258 8.47 39.54 1.04
C SER A 258 8.77 38.62 2.23
N GLY A 259 9.60 37.58 2.05
CA GLY A 259 10.05 36.72 3.15
C GLY A 259 11.14 37.35 4.05
N TRP A 260 11.88 38.33 3.52
CA TRP A 260 13.03 38.92 4.21
C TRP A 260 12.70 39.58 5.56
N PRO A 261 11.63 40.40 5.71
CA PRO A 261 11.25 40.94 7.01
C PRO A 261 10.94 39.86 8.07
N SER A 262 10.30 38.76 7.66
CA SER A 262 9.99 37.64 8.55
C SER A 262 11.26 36.93 9.00
N PHE A 263 12.23 36.77 8.10
CA PHE A 263 13.55 36.20 8.42
C PHE A 263 14.26 37.05 9.49
N LEU A 264 14.26 38.37 9.32
CA LEU A 264 14.89 39.28 10.28
C LEU A 264 14.19 39.25 11.64
N ALA A 265 12.85 39.23 11.65
CA ALA A 265 12.06 39.21 12.88
C ALA A 265 12.23 37.90 13.66
N ARG A 266 12.11 36.75 12.99
CA ARG A 266 12.19 35.42 13.64
C ARG A 266 13.57 35.10 14.20
N ASN A 267 14.62 35.73 13.67
CA ASN A 267 15.97 35.63 14.19
C ASN A 267 16.36 36.80 15.11
N GLY A 268 15.44 37.74 15.41
CA GLY A 268 15.74 38.92 16.24
C GLY A 268 16.88 39.79 15.70
N LEU A 269 17.09 39.84 14.38
CA LEU A 269 18.22 40.53 13.76
C LEU A 269 18.02 42.05 13.73
N ARG A 270 16.79 42.51 13.46
CA ARG A 270 16.47 43.95 13.44
C ARG A 270 16.70 44.65 14.77
N GLU A 271 16.38 43.96 15.86
CA GLU A 271 16.55 44.51 17.21
C GLU A 271 18.02 44.55 17.62
N ARG A 272 18.82 43.58 17.15
CA ARG A 272 20.25 43.45 17.48
C ARG A 272 21.15 44.35 16.63
N TYR A 273 20.76 44.60 15.38
CA TYR A 273 21.52 45.40 14.42
C TYR A 273 20.62 46.48 13.77
N PRO A 274 20.15 47.47 14.55
CA PRO A 274 19.26 48.52 14.06
C PRO A 274 19.90 49.47 13.03
N GLU A 275 21.23 49.51 12.95
CA GLU A 275 22.03 50.40 12.10
C GLU A 275 22.17 49.95 10.64
N PHE A 276 21.82 48.70 10.32
CA PHE A 276 21.99 48.14 8.98
C PHE A 276 20.87 48.55 8.01
N ASP A 277 21.24 48.86 6.77
CA ASP A 277 20.30 48.91 5.65
C ASP A 277 19.94 47.48 5.22
N TRP A 278 18.84 46.99 5.77
CA TRP A 278 18.35 45.64 5.49
C TRP A 278 17.88 45.43 4.04
N ASP A 279 17.56 46.49 3.29
CA ASP A 279 17.12 46.39 1.90
C ASP A 279 18.32 46.24 0.95
N GLU A 280 19.40 46.99 1.20
CA GLU A 280 20.67 46.82 0.49
C GLU A 280 21.24 45.42 0.75
N LEU A 281 21.24 44.98 2.00
CA LEU A 281 21.74 43.67 2.41
C LEU A 281 20.97 42.52 1.74
N TYR A 282 19.65 42.66 1.58
CA TYR A 282 18.86 41.68 0.83
C TYR A 282 19.29 41.60 -0.64
N THR A 283 19.61 42.73 -1.26
CA THR A 283 20.09 42.77 -2.64
C THR A 283 21.47 42.13 -2.77
N GLU A 284 22.37 42.36 -1.81
CA GLU A 284 23.66 41.69 -1.73
C GLU A 284 23.51 40.17 -1.54
N PHE A 285 22.67 39.73 -0.61
CA PHE A 285 22.32 38.33 -0.40
C PHE A 285 21.84 37.68 -1.71
N ARG A 286 20.91 38.32 -2.42
CA ARG A 286 20.35 37.81 -3.68
C ARG A 286 21.40 37.66 -4.77
N ARG A 287 22.39 38.56 -4.84
CA ARG A 287 23.51 38.47 -5.79
C ARG A 287 24.47 37.34 -5.46
N ASN A 288 24.63 37.01 -4.18
CA ASN A 288 25.55 35.98 -3.70
C ASN A 288 25.00 34.54 -3.78
N ILE A 289 23.70 34.36 -4.02
CA ILE A 289 23.13 33.03 -4.30
C ILE A 289 23.72 32.48 -5.60
N ALA A 290 24.47 31.38 -5.48
CA ALA A 290 25.09 30.72 -6.61
C ALA A 290 24.06 29.99 -7.49
N TRP A 291 24.24 30.09 -8.81
CA TRP A 291 23.40 29.45 -9.82
C TRP A 291 24.21 28.65 -10.85
N ASP A 292 25.49 28.42 -10.59
CA ASP A 292 26.32 27.54 -11.42
C ASP A 292 25.97 26.05 -11.20
N GLY A 293 26.42 25.20 -12.12
CA GLY A 293 26.05 23.79 -12.12
C GLY A 293 26.54 23.00 -10.91
N GLU A 294 27.68 23.38 -10.32
CA GLU A 294 28.21 22.72 -9.12
C GLU A 294 27.35 23.04 -7.90
N ALA A 295 27.00 24.31 -7.73
CA ALA A 295 26.11 24.75 -6.66
C ALA A 295 24.73 24.08 -6.73
N LEU A 296 24.14 23.94 -7.93
CA LEU A 296 22.82 23.31 -8.09
C LEU A 296 22.79 21.83 -7.69
N ARG A 297 23.93 21.13 -7.74
CA ARG A 297 24.02 19.71 -7.32
C ARG A 297 24.01 19.54 -5.80
N THR A 298 24.18 20.62 -5.04
CA THR A 298 24.11 20.61 -3.57
C THR A 298 22.69 20.76 -3.02
N ASP A 299 21.72 21.05 -3.89
CA ASP A 299 20.33 21.17 -3.50
C ASP A 299 19.78 19.82 -2.97
N VAL A 300 18.76 19.87 -2.12
CA VAL A 300 18.10 18.69 -1.56
C VAL A 300 16.64 18.64 -1.99
N LEU A 301 16.09 17.46 -2.24
CA LEU A 301 14.66 17.33 -2.51
C LEU A 301 13.81 17.67 -1.29
N ALA A 302 12.67 18.31 -1.52
CA ALA A 302 11.66 18.50 -0.49
C ALA A 302 11.17 17.13 0.04
N PRO A 303 11.01 16.95 1.36
CA PRO A 303 10.56 15.68 1.91
C PRO A 303 9.25 15.21 1.26
N GLY A 304 9.19 13.92 0.90
CA GLY A 304 8.01 13.30 0.29
C GLY A 304 7.79 13.54 -1.21
N ILE A 305 8.51 14.46 -1.87
CA ILE A 305 8.19 14.84 -3.26
C ILE A 305 8.27 13.68 -4.24
N LYS A 306 9.32 12.87 -4.16
CA LYS A 306 9.53 11.69 -5.03
C LYS A 306 8.34 10.73 -4.95
N ARG A 307 7.86 10.48 -3.73
CA ARG A 307 6.69 9.62 -3.49
C ARG A 307 5.41 10.26 -4.03
N TYR A 308 5.21 11.54 -3.77
CA TYR A 308 3.99 12.23 -4.16
C TYR A 308 3.83 12.33 -5.68
N VAL A 309 4.91 12.64 -6.39
CA VAL A 309 4.98 12.58 -7.87
C VAL A 309 4.51 11.23 -8.38
N ARG A 310 5.02 10.14 -7.80
CA ARG A 310 4.61 8.79 -8.19
C ARG A 310 3.13 8.53 -7.92
N ASP A 311 2.61 8.96 -6.77
CA ASP A 311 1.18 8.81 -6.45
C ASP A 311 0.31 9.55 -7.49
N LEU A 312 0.77 10.71 -8.00
CA LEU A 312 0.11 11.48 -9.06
C LEU A 312 0.17 10.77 -10.42
N GLU A 313 1.34 10.26 -10.84
CA GLU A 313 1.51 9.51 -12.08
C GLU A 313 0.64 8.24 -12.08
N GLN A 314 0.60 7.52 -10.96
CA GLN A 314 -0.25 6.34 -10.80
C GLN A 314 -1.74 6.69 -10.81
N ALA A 315 -2.11 7.87 -10.32
CA ALA A 315 -3.47 8.41 -10.47
C ALA A 315 -3.78 8.83 -11.92
N GLY A 316 -2.79 8.89 -12.81
CA GLY A 316 -2.91 9.16 -14.23
C GLY A 316 -2.56 10.60 -14.64
N ALA A 317 -1.96 11.39 -13.74
CA ALA A 317 -1.46 12.72 -14.10
C ALA A 317 -0.15 12.64 -14.88
N ARG A 318 0.04 13.62 -15.77
CA ARG A 318 1.38 14.06 -16.18
C ARG A 318 1.88 15.07 -15.15
N VAL A 319 3.10 14.90 -14.66
CA VAL A 319 3.74 15.86 -13.75
C VAL A 319 4.80 16.65 -14.54
N VAL A 320 4.84 17.97 -14.33
CA VAL A 320 5.81 18.87 -14.97
C VAL A 320 6.50 19.73 -13.91
N TRP A 321 7.82 19.83 -14.01
CA TRP A 321 8.61 20.78 -13.23
C TRP A 321 8.55 22.15 -13.87
N LEU A 322 8.18 23.16 -13.08
CA LEU A 322 8.30 24.57 -13.44
C LEU A 322 9.43 25.19 -12.65
N THR A 323 10.18 26.11 -13.24
CA THR A 323 11.20 26.85 -12.48
C THR A 323 11.47 28.22 -13.11
N GLY A 324 11.81 29.19 -12.25
CA GLY A 324 12.36 30.48 -12.65
C GLY A 324 13.83 30.42 -13.09
N ARG A 325 14.50 29.26 -12.94
CA ARG A 325 15.86 29.04 -13.43
C ARG A 325 15.94 29.29 -14.94
N ARG A 326 17.00 29.97 -15.35
CA ARG A 326 17.24 30.30 -16.76
C ARG A 326 17.63 29.06 -17.57
N ASN A 327 17.32 29.05 -18.87
CA ASN A 327 17.65 27.95 -19.79
C ASN A 327 19.13 27.53 -19.74
N ARG A 328 20.06 28.46 -19.48
CA ARG A 328 21.51 28.18 -19.38
C ARG A 328 21.90 27.18 -18.27
N VAL A 329 21.07 26.99 -17.24
CA VAL A 329 21.31 26.04 -16.14
C VAL A 329 20.44 24.78 -16.22
N ARG A 330 19.74 24.59 -17.35
CA ARG A 330 18.84 23.47 -17.57
C ARG A 330 19.55 22.13 -17.45
N ALA A 331 20.68 21.95 -18.12
CA ALA A 331 21.42 20.69 -18.13
C ALA A 331 21.82 20.23 -16.71
N ALA A 332 22.33 21.15 -15.88
CA ALA A 332 22.70 20.85 -14.50
C ALA A 332 21.46 20.49 -13.64
N THR A 333 20.33 21.15 -13.89
CA THR A 333 19.06 20.84 -13.20
C THR A 333 18.52 19.47 -13.60
N GLU A 334 18.57 19.13 -14.89
CA GLU A 334 18.16 17.80 -15.40
C GLU A 334 19.08 16.70 -14.86
N GLU A 335 20.39 16.96 -14.75
CA GLU A 335 21.35 16.03 -14.15
C GLU A 335 21.03 15.78 -12.67
N PHE A 336 20.77 16.83 -11.89
CA PHE A 336 20.33 16.72 -10.50
C PHE A 336 19.04 15.88 -10.37
N LEU A 337 18.00 16.24 -11.14
CA LEU A 337 16.72 15.51 -11.13
C LEU A 337 16.89 14.05 -11.54
N THR A 338 17.76 13.77 -12.52
CA THR A 338 18.09 12.40 -12.93
C THR A 338 18.79 11.63 -11.81
N GLY A 339 19.75 12.26 -11.12
CA GLY A 339 20.42 11.69 -9.95
C GLY A 339 19.46 11.34 -8.82
N CYS A 340 18.36 12.08 -8.68
CA CYS A 340 17.31 11.82 -7.71
C CYS A 340 16.18 10.88 -8.21
N GLY A 341 16.26 10.37 -9.45
CA GLY A 341 15.25 9.47 -10.04
C GLY A 341 13.98 10.17 -10.54
N LEU A 342 14.05 11.48 -10.83
CA LEU A 342 12.95 12.34 -11.31
C LEU A 342 13.22 12.94 -12.71
N GLY A 343 14.29 12.52 -13.38
CA GLY A 343 14.71 13.02 -14.69
C GLY A 343 13.81 12.62 -15.86
N HIS A 344 12.84 11.71 -15.66
CA HIS A 344 11.88 11.32 -16.70
C HIS A 344 10.73 12.32 -16.88
N LEU A 345 10.64 13.34 -16.02
CA LEU A 345 9.60 14.36 -16.06
C LEU A 345 10.03 15.57 -16.91
N ASP A 346 9.06 16.22 -17.53
CA ASP A 346 9.32 17.44 -18.30
C ASP A 346 9.77 18.58 -17.38
N LEU A 347 10.87 19.25 -17.73
CA LEU A 347 11.34 20.46 -17.07
C LEU A 347 11.10 21.69 -17.95
N ARG A 348 10.41 22.70 -17.40
CA ARG A 348 10.19 24.00 -18.03
C ARG A 348 10.99 25.08 -17.29
N THR A 349 12.01 25.57 -17.97
CA THR A 349 12.89 26.66 -17.54
C THR A 349 12.41 27.99 -18.14
N SER A 350 12.91 29.10 -17.59
CA SER A 350 12.57 30.45 -18.03
C SER A 350 13.58 30.94 -19.08
N ASP A 351 13.10 31.72 -20.04
CA ASP A 351 13.94 32.39 -21.03
C ASP A 351 14.72 33.53 -20.39
N ASP A 352 15.79 34.01 -21.02
CA ASP A 352 16.61 35.13 -20.53
C ASP A 352 15.98 36.51 -20.76
N ASP A 353 14.72 36.57 -21.21
CA ASP A 353 14.00 37.83 -21.46
C ASP A 353 13.70 38.56 -20.14
N PRO A 354 14.28 39.76 -19.90
CA PRO A 354 14.03 40.54 -18.70
C PRO A 354 12.67 41.25 -18.72
N ALA A 355 12.00 41.37 -19.88
CA ALA A 355 10.72 42.06 -20.01
C ALA A 355 9.52 41.23 -19.55
N ARG A 356 9.68 39.89 -19.50
CA ARG A 356 8.61 38.96 -19.07
C ARG A 356 8.82 38.52 -17.64
N SER A 357 7.78 38.67 -16.82
CA SER A 357 7.79 38.16 -15.46
C SER A 357 7.83 36.62 -15.44
N ILE A 358 8.44 36.04 -14.40
CA ILE A 358 8.48 34.57 -14.22
C ILE A 358 7.05 33.99 -14.16
N ALA A 359 6.11 34.71 -13.56
CA ALA A 359 4.71 34.32 -13.48
C ALA A 359 4.07 34.18 -14.88
N GLU A 360 4.30 35.13 -15.79
CA GLU A 360 3.82 35.06 -17.18
C GLU A 360 4.48 33.93 -17.97
N GLN A 361 5.77 33.67 -17.72
CA GLN A 361 6.51 32.59 -18.37
C GLN A 361 5.98 31.21 -17.92
N LYS A 362 5.75 31.01 -16.63
CA LYS A 362 5.14 29.78 -16.09
C LYS A 362 3.75 29.51 -16.68
N VAL A 363 2.89 30.53 -16.75
CA VAL A 363 1.55 30.41 -17.38
C VAL A 363 1.66 30.06 -18.86
N ALA A 364 2.57 30.70 -19.60
CA ALA A 364 2.79 30.40 -21.01
C ALA A 364 3.27 28.96 -21.23
N ALA A 365 4.23 28.48 -20.44
CA ALA A 365 4.76 27.13 -20.51
C ALA A 365 3.68 26.06 -20.27
N LEU A 366 2.75 26.31 -19.34
CA LEU A 366 1.64 25.38 -19.08
C LEU A 366 0.60 25.35 -20.21
N ARG A 367 0.38 26.46 -20.92
CA ARG A 367 -0.53 26.52 -22.06
C ARG A 367 -0.04 25.72 -23.28
N GLU A 368 1.23 25.34 -23.33
CA GLU A 368 1.79 24.49 -24.38
C GLU A 368 1.27 23.04 -24.31
N PHE A 369 0.81 22.59 -23.14
CA PHE A 369 0.29 21.23 -22.94
C PHE A 369 -1.17 21.12 -23.41
N ARG A 370 -1.44 21.34 -24.70
CA ARG A 370 -2.80 21.44 -25.28
C ARG A 370 -3.68 20.20 -25.07
N GLU A 371 -3.08 19.02 -24.94
CA GLU A 371 -3.80 17.76 -24.68
C GLU A 371 -4.05 17.50 -23.19
N HIS A 372 -3.68 18.44 -22.32
CA HIS A 372 -3.78 18.30 -20.88
C HIS A 372 -4.52 19.50 -20.25
N GLU A 373 -5.17 19.25 -19.13
CA GLU A 373 -5.80 20.28 -18.29
C GLU A 373 -5.06 20.36 -16.96
N LEU A 374 -4.69 21.57 -16.55
CA LEU A 374 -4.07 21.80 -15.25
C LEU A 374 -5.09 21.50 -14.14
N VAL A 375 -4.80 20.48 -13.34
CA VAL A 375 -5.63 20.09 -12.18
C VAL A 375 -5.08 20.69 -10.89
N ALA A 376 -3.76 20.77 -10.77
CA ALA A 376 -3.12 21.38 -9.60
C ALA A 376 -1.78 22.02 -9.96
N ALA A 377 -1.41 23.06 -9.20
CA ALA A 377 -0.13 23.73 -9.29
C ALA A 377 0.42 23.99 -7.88
N PHE A 378 1.67 23.61 -7.62
CA PHE A 378 2.37 23.86 -6.35
C PHE A 378 3.41 24.96 -6.58
N ASP A 379 3.36 26.04 -5.82
CA ASP A 379 4.28 27.18 -5.99
C ASP A 379 4.45 27.94 -4.66
N ASP A 380 5.67 28.35 -4.36
CA ASP A 380 6.03 29.04 -3.13
C ASP A 380 5.79 30.57 -3.23
N SER A 381 5.78 31.12 -4.44
CA SER A 381 5.59 32.56 -4.69
C SER A 381 4.12 32.97 -4.78
N ALA A 382 3.71 33.94 -3.96
CA ALA A 382 2.35 34.48 -3.99
C ALA A 382 1.98 35.08 -5.37
N THR A 383 2.93 35.75 -6.03
CA THR A 383 2.75 36.35 -7.36
C THR A 383 2.50 35.27 -8.43
N ASN A 384 3.29 34.21 -8.44
CA ASN A 384 3.09 33.09 -9.38
C ASN A 384 1.74 32.42 -9.13
N ARG A 385 1.39 32.17 -7.85
CA ARG A 385 0.09 31.60 -7.49
C ARG A 385 -1.08 32.45 -7.97
N ALA A 386 -1.01 33.77 -7.82
CA ALA A 386 -2.05 34.68 -8.29
C ALA A 386 -2.22 34.60 -9.82
N ALA A 387 -1.13 34.58 -10.57
CA ALA A 387 -1.15 34.42 -12.03
C ALA A 387 -1.72 33.05 -12.45
N LEU A 388 -1.34 31.97 -11.77
CA LEU A 388 -1.85 30.62 -12.02
C LEU A 388 -3.35 30.52 -11.74
N ARG A 389 -3.84 31.08 -10.63
CA ARG A 389 -5.28 31.12 -10.32
C ARG A 389 -6.07 31.90 -11.35
N SER A 390 -5.52 33.03 -11.83
CA SER A 390 -6.15 33.83 -12.87
C SER A 390 -6.19 33.11 -14.22
N ALA A 391 -5.14 32.37 -14.57
CA ALA A 391 -5.04 31.70 -15.87
C ALA A 391 -5.77 30.34 -15.91
N PHE A 392 -5.88 29.66 -14.77
CA PHE A 392 -6.43 28.31 -14.63
C PHE A 392 -7.40 28.24 -13.43
N PRO A 393 -8.60 28.84 -13.51
CA PRO A 393 -9.50 28.99 -12.37
C PRO A 393 -10.06 27.67 -11.82
N SER A 394 -10.02 26.58 -12.59
CA SER A 394 -10.43 25.23 -12.15
C SER A 394 -9.32 24.45 -11.44
N ALA A 395 -8.07 24.93 -11.47
CA ALA A 395 -6.93 24.25 -10.89
C ALA A 395 -6.79 24.53 -9.39
N LEU A 396 -6.39 23.52 -8.63
CA LEU A 396 -6.00 23.68 -7.22
C LEU A 396 -4.59 24.30 -7.16
N VAL A 397 -4.50 25.58 -6.80
CA VAL A 397 -3.21 26.28 -6.64
C VAL A 397 -2.77 26.26 -5.19
N VAL A 398 -1.83 25.38 -4.88
CA VAL A 398 -1.38 25.03 -3.53
C VAL A 398 -0.15 25.84 -3.13
N PRO A 399 -0.22 26.64 -2.05
CA PRO A 399 0.94 27.28 -1.46
C PRO A 399 1.88 26.25 -0.81
N VAL A 400 3.18 26.38 -1.11
CA VAL A 400 4.25 25.58 -0.51
C VAL A 400 5.15 26.49 0.31
N ARG A 401 5.55 26.04 1.51
CA ARG A 401 6.48 26.72 2.40
C ARG A 401 7.66 25.80 2.70
N ALA A 402 8.82 26.04 2.08
CA ALA A 402 9.98 25.20 2.36
C ALA A 402 10.33 25.26 3.87
N PRO A 403 10.40 24.12 4.59
CA PRO A 403 10.78 24.09 5.99
C PRO A 403 12.17 24.70 6.16
N LEU A 404 12.42 25.29 7.33
CA LEU A 404 13.62 26.07 7.65
C LEU A 404 13.73 27.42 6.93
N PHE A 405 12.94 27.70 5.88
CA PHE A 405 12.96 28.99 5.20
C PHE A 405 11.78 29.88 5.61
N THR A 406 11.93 31.16 5.33
CA THR A 406 10.84 32.13 5.40
C THR A 406 10.08 32.19 4.09
N SER A 407 8.75 32.24 4.18
CA SER A 407 7.82 32.26 3.06
C SER A 407 6.92 33.50 3.11
N ASP A 408 6.29 33.79 1.99
CA ASP A 408 5.34 34.91 1.84
C ASP A 408 3.95 34.61 2.44
N ASP A 409 3.70 33.36 2.80
CA ASP A 409 2.39 32.84 3.20
C ASP A 409 2.55 31.89 4.39
N ALA A 410 1.67 32.04 5.39
CA ALA A 410 1.63 31.18 6.57
C ALA A 410 0.79 29.92 6.33
N ASP A 411 -0.17 29.97 5.39
CA ASP A 411 -1.14 28.91 5.15
C ASP A 411 -0.72 28.09 3.93
N GLY A 412 0.10 27.06 4.13
CA GLY A 412 0.53 26.16 3.05
C GLY A 412 1.16 24.86 3.52
N ILE A 413 1.40 23.95 2.57
CA ILE A 413 2.08 22.68 2.87
C ILE A 413 3.57 22.94 3.10
N ALA A 414 4.15 22.29 4.11
CA ALA A 414 5.59 22.37 4.35
C ALA A 414 6.37 21.32 3.56
N THR A 415 5.80 20.13 3.44
CA THR A 415 6.42 19.02 2.70
C THR A 415 5.39 18.38 1.79
N PHE A 416 5.83 17.43 0.96
CA PHE A 416 4.97 16.61 0.12
C PHE A 416 4.67 15.25 0.80
N GLU A 417 4.93 15.13 2.09
CA GLU A 417 4.60 13.95 2.87
C GLU A 417 3.11 13.93 3.21
N SER A 418 2.50 12.77 3.02
CA SER A 418 1.13 12.50 3.44
C SER A 418 1.11 11.20 4.23
N LEU A 419 0.10 10.96 5.05
CA LEU A 419 -0.03 9.69 5.75
C LEU A 419 -0.30 8.55 4.74
N PRO A 420 0.25 7.34 4.94
CA PRO A 420 -0.10 6.16 4.17
C PRO A 420 -1.58 5.79 4.36
N HIS A 421 -2.14 5.02 3.43
CA HIS A 421 -3.50 4.49 3.54
C HIS A 421 -3.49 2.95 3.36
N PRO A 422 -3.93 2.18 4.37
CA PRO A 422 -4.36 2.63 5.69
C PRO A 422 -3.18 3.19 6.50
N VAL A 423 -3.47 3.99 7.53
CA VAL A 423 -2.41 4.45 8.45
C VAL A 423 -2.08 3.28 9.38
N PRO A 424 -0.80 2.88 9.54
CA PRO A 424 -0.42 1.75 10.39
C PRO A 424 -1.03 1.82 11.80
N LEU A 425 -1.43 0.68 12.35
CA LEU A 425 -2.09 0.64 13.66
C LEU A 425 -1.22 1.28 14.75
N GLY A 426 -1.82 2.20 15.51
CA GLY A 426 -1.15 2.97 16.54
C GLY A 426 -0.24 4.08 16.01
N ARG A 427 -0.12 4.27 14.68
CA ARG A 427 0.50 5.44 14.05
C ARG A 427 -0.61 6.36 13.53
N GLY A 428 -0.37 7.67 13.54
CA GLY A 428 -1.32 8.70 13.14
C GLY A 428 -2.63 8.69 13.95
N HIS A 429 -3.73 9.12 13.35
CA HIS A 429 -5.00 9.32 14.05
C HIS A 429 -5.84 8.05 14.26
N ALA A 430 -5.43 6.90 13.69
CA ALA A 430 -6.19 5.66 13.75
C ALA A 430 -5.90 4.88 15.03
N ARG A 431 -6.95 4.53 15.79
CA ARG A 431 -6.86 3.75 17.04
C ARG A 431 -7.23 2.27 16.90
N GLU A 432 -7.82 1.90 15.77
CA GLU A 432 -8.31 0.54 15.50
C GLU A 432 -7.74 0.02 14.19
N ALA A 433 -7.65 -1.30 14.08
CA ALA A 433 -7.20 -1.97 12.87
C ALA A 433 -8.19 -1.73 11.72
N GLN A 434 -7.69 -1.33 10.54
CA GLN A 434 -8.52 -0.99 9.39
C GLN A 434 -8.15 -1.83 8.16
N LEU A 435 -9.13 -2.11 7.31
CA LEU A 435 -8.84 -2.61 5.97
C LEU A 435 -8.34 -1.46 5.10
N SER A 436 -7.50 -1.75 4.12
CA SER A 436 -6.96 -0.77 3.17
C SER A 436 -8.00 -0.19 2.22
N HIS A 437 -9.03 -0.98 1.92
CA HIS A 437 -9.99 -0.72 0.85
C HIS A 437 -9.36 -0.45 -0.53
N ALA A 438 -8.08 -0.78 -0.71
CA ALA A 438 -7.38 -0.62 -1.97
C ALA A 438 -7.87 -1.65 -2.99
N THR A 439 -8.05 -1.23 -4.24
CA THR A 439 -8.44 -2.12 -5.34
C THR A 439 -7.24 -2.77 -6.03
N SER A 440 -6.03 -2.33 -5.70
CA SER A 440 -4.76 -2.84 -6.21
C SER A 440 -3.67 -2.69 -5.14
N VAL A 441 -2.79 -3.69 -5.01
CA VAL A 441 -1.64 -3.62 -4.10
C VAL A 441 -0.71 -2.47 -4.48
N SER A 442 -0.68 -2.09 -5.76
CA SER A 442 0.05 -0.91 -6.25
C SER A 442 -0.40 0.38 -5.57
N ALA A 443 -1.66 0.46 -5.14
CA ALA A 443 -2.23 1.64 -4.49
C ALA A 443 -1.78 1.76 -3.02
N LEU A 444 -1.17 0.70 -2.46
CA LEU A 444 -0.56 0.72 -1.14
C LEU A 444 0.85 1.31 -1.20
N ARG A 445 1.25 1.94 -0.11
CA ARG A 445 2.65 2.33 0.12
C ARG A 445 3.43 1.17 0.70
N VAL A 446 3.62 0.12 -0.09
CA VAL A 446 4.21 -1.16 0.39
C VAL A 446 5.50 -0.96 1.18
N GLY A 447 6.39 -0.06 0.74
CA GLY A 447 7.65 0.24 1.46
C GLY A 447 7.48 0.94 2.81
N GLU A 448 6.31 1.48 3.13
CA GLU A 448 6.00 2.12 4.43
C GLU A 448 5.24 1.21 5.39
N LEU A 449 4.75 0.05 4.91
CA LEU A 449 4.08 -0.95 5.74
C LEU A 449 5.10 -1.81 6.50
N SER A 450 4.71 -2.47 7.59
CA SER A 450 5.60 -3.38 8.32
C SER A 450 5.19 -4.85 8.12
N THR A 451 6.17 -5.77 8.07
CA THR A 451 5.92 -7.21 7.89
C THR A 451 5.67 -7.97 9.19
N ARG A 452 5.88 -7.33 10.35
CA ARG A 452 5.52 -7.76 11.72
C ARG A 452 5.37 -9.28 11.95
N PRO A 453 6.41 -10.10 11.75
CA PRO A 453 6.36 -11.55 12.01
C PRO A 453 5.91 -11.92 13.42
N THR A 454 6.28 -11.10 14.40
CA THR A 454 5.81 -11.21 15.79
C THR A 454 4.28 -11.27 15.95
N ILE A 455 3.51 -10.74 14.99
CA ILE A 455 2.05 -10.75 15.04
C ILE A 455 1.47 -12.04 14.46
N TRP A 456 1.94 -12.48 13.30
CA TRP A 456 1.30 -13.58 12.58
C TRP A 456 1.84 -14.97 12.98
N ASP A 457 3.04 -15.06 13.56
CA ASP A 457 3.52 -16.30 14.20
C ASP A 457 2.63 -16.76 15.37
N ARG A 458 1.87 -15.83 15.95
CA ARG A 458 0.95 -16.11 17.06
C ARG A 458 -0.51 -16.29 16.64
N GLY A 459 -0.75 -16.74 15.40
CA GLY A 459 -2.10 -17.12 15.00
C GLY A 459 -2.66 -18.25 15.86
N ALA A 460 -3.98 -18.33 15.93
CA ALA A 460 -4.65 -19.44 16.59
C ALA A 460 -5.17 -20.44 15.56
N GLU A 461 -5.13 -21.72 15.91
CA GLU A 461 -5.78 -22.77 15.13
C GLU A 461 -7.25 -22.88 15.54
N LEU A 462 -8.13 -22.86 14.55
CA LEU A 462 -9.54 -23.17 14.74
C LEU A 462 -9.68 -24.66 15.02
N THR A 463 -10.61 -25.01 15.91
CA THR A 463 -11.06 -26.41 15.96
C THR A 463 -11.94 -26.70 14.74
N ALA A 464 -12.09 -27.98 14.39
CA ALA A 464 -13.04 -28.39 13.34
C ALA A 464 -14.47 -27.94 13.65
N ALA A 465 -14.84 -27.91 14.95
CA ALA A 465 -16.12 -27.41 15.40
C ALA A 465 -16.27 -25.89 15.18
N ASP A 466 -15.23 -25.09 15.46
CA ASP A 466 -15.26 -23.64 15.22
C ASP A 466 -15.42 -23.34 13.72
N GLN A 467 -14.66 -24.03 12.88
CA GLN A 467 -14.74 -23.87 11.43
C GLN A 467 -16.14 -24.23 10.90
N ALA A 468 -16.69 -25.37 11.34
CA ALA A 468 -18.04 -25.79 10.95
C ALA A 468 -19.11 -24.78 11.39
N ARG A 469 -19.05 -24.31 12.65
CA ARG A 469 -19.97 -23.27 13.17
C ARG A 469 -19.95 -22.00 12.32
N ILE A 470 -18.76 -21.54 11.92
CA ILE A 470 -18.61 -20.37 11.04
C ILE A 470 -19.29 -20.61 9.69
N VAL A 471 -19.04 -21.76 9.05
CA VAL A 471 -19.61 -22.10 7.74
C VAL A 471 -21.13 -22.19 7.83
N ASP A 472 -21.66 -22.91 8.81
CA ASP A 472 -23.09 -23.09 9.03
C ASP A 472 -23.81 -21.75 9.26
N ALA A 473 -23.23 -20.88 10.09
CA ALA A 473 -23.79 -19.55 10.37
C ALA A 473 -23.85 -18.67 9.11
N LEU A 474 -22.79 -18.69 8.29
CA LEU A 474 -22.73 -17.97 7.02
C LEU A 474 -23.78 -18.48 6.04
N VAL A 475 -23.88 -19.80 5.86
CA VAL A 475 -24.83 -20.44 4.93
C VAL A 475 -26.27 -20.19 5.37
N ALA A 476 -26.61 -20.41 6.64
CA ALA A 476 -27.96 -20.23 7.15
C ALA A 476 -28.45 -18.78 6.99
N THR A 477 -27.60 -17.81 7.32
CA THR A 477 -27.90 -16.38 7.17
C THR A 477 -28.05 -15.99 5.70
N ALA A 478 -27.17 -16.48 4.83
CA ALA A 478 -27.21 -16.24 3.39
C ALA A 478 -28.48 -16.79 2.74
N VAL A 479 -28.84 -18.04 3.01
CA VAL A 479 -30.07 -18.66 2.48
C VAL A 479 -31.32 -17.93 2.96
N THR A 480 -31.40 -17.61 4.26
CA THR A 480 -32.54 -16.89 4.84
C THR A 480 -32.73 -15.52 4.19
N SER A 481 -31.66 -14.75 4.06
CA SER A 481 -31.70 -13.43 3.43
C SER A 481 -31.99 -13.51 1.92
N GLY A 482 -31.49 -14.53 1.22
CA GLY A 482 -31.80 -14.79 -0.18
C GLY A 482 -33.30 -15.06 -0.39
N ARG A 483 -33.90 -15.96 0.39
CA ARG A 483 -35.34 -16.25 0.34
C ARG A 483 -36.19 -15.00 0.58
N LYS A 484 -35.81 -14.18 1.57
CA LYS A 484 -36.49 -12.91 1.84
C LYS A 484 -36.45 -11.97 0.63
N LEU A 485 -35.27 -11.76 0.05
CA LEU A 485 -35.09 -10.91 -1.12
C LEU A 485 -35.93 -11.39 -2.32
N GLY A 486 -35.90 -12.70 -2.61
CA GLY A 486 -36.68 -13.27 -3.72
C GLY A 486 -38.19 -13.14 -3.50
N GLY A 487 -38.67 -13.37 -2.27
CA GLY A 487 -40.08 -13.22 -1.91
C GLY A 487 -40.60 -11.78 -2.05
N GLU A 488 -39.76 -10.78 -1.75
CA GLU A 488 -40.10 -9.36 -1.95
C GLU A 488 -40.26 -8.97 -3.43
N VAL A 489 -39.63 -9.71 -4.36
CA VAL A 489 -39.69 -9.48 -5.81
C VAL A 489 -40.85 -10.23 -6.47
N ALA A 490 -41.27 -11.37 -5.94
CA ALA A 490 -42.20 -12.31 -6.59
C ALA A 490 -43.64 -11.80 -6.83
N ALA A 491 -44.03 -10.62 -6.33
CA ALA A 491 -45.39 -10.10 -6.48
C ALA A 491 -45.68 -9.59 -7.91
N GLY A 492 -46.42 -10.37 -8.71
CA GLY A 492 -47.14 -9.91 -9.91
C GLY A 492 -46.29 -9.47 -11.11
N THR A 493 -45.03 -9.92 -11.21
CA THR A 493 -44.08 -9.51 -12.25
C THR A 493 -43.80 -10.66 -13.22
N ASP A 494 -43.56 -10.33 -14.50
CA ASP A 494 -43.02 -11.26 -15.51
C ASP A 494 -41.77 -12.02 -14.97
N PRO A 495 -41.67 -13.35 -15.10
CA PRO A 495 -40.61 -14.14 -14.49
C PRO A 495 -39.18 -13.71 -14.88
N VAL A 496 -38.95 -13.35 -16.14
CA VAL A 496 -37.64 -12.87 -16.62
C VAL A 496 -37.26 -11.57 -15.92
N ARG A 497 -38.21 -10.63 -15.84
CA ARG A 497 -38.01 -9.36 -15.14
C ARG A 497 -37.79 -9.56 -13.63
N ALA A 498 -38.49 -10.50 -13.01
CA ALA A 498 -38.32 -10.82 -11.60
C ALA A 498 -36.92 -11.38 -11.31
N VAL A 499 -36.44 -12.33 -12.13
CA VAL A 499 -35.06 -12.83 -12.06
C VAL A 499 -34.06 -11.70 -12.24
N TRP A 500 -34.24 -10.83 -13.25
CA TRP A 500 -33.37 -9.69 -13.48
C TRP A 500 -33.31 -8.74 -12.26
N GLN A 501 -34.44 -8.49 -11.61
CA GLN A 501 -34.49 -7.68 -10.39
C GLN A 501 -33.71 -8.32 -9.24
N VAL A 502 -33.80 -9.64 -9.06
CA VAL A 502 -33.04 -10.40 -8.07
C VAL A 502 -31.54 -10.35 -8.37
N ILE A 503 -31.10 -10.77 -9.56
CA ILE A 503 -29.66 -10.88 -9.90
C ILE A 503 -28.97 -9.51 -9.93
N THR A 504 -29.72 -8.43 -10.17
CA THR A 504 -29.19 -7.04 -10.14
C THR A 504 -29.40 -6.34 -8.79
N ALA A 505 -29.88 -7.05 -7.77
CA ALA A 505 -30.08 -6.48 -6.44
C ALA A 505 -28.76 -6.02 -5.79
N LYS A 506 -28.88 -5.15 -4.78
CA LYS A 506 -27.73 -4.56 -4.06
C LYS A 506 -26.73 -5.63 -3.56
N PRO A 507 -27.15 -6.76 -2.96
CA PRO A 507 -26.22 -7.77 -2.43
C PRO A 507 -25.30 -8.39 -3.49
N PHE A 508 -25.73 -8.47 -4.75
CA PHE A 508 -25.00 -9.13 -5.83
C PHE A 508 -24.23 -8.17 -6.74
N GLY A 509 -24.46 -6.85 -6.63
CA GLY A 509 -23.60 -5.86 -7.26
C GLY A 509 -24.24 -4.95 -8.30
N ALA A 510 -25.51 -4.58 -8.14
CA ALA A 510 -26.26 -3.52 -8.84
C ALA A 510 -25.45 -2.69 -9.86
N SER A 511 -25.42 -3.14 -11.11
CA SER A 511 -25.00 -2.35 -12.26
C SER A 511 -25.97 -2.59 -13.42
N ARG A 512 -27.21 -2.15 -13.22
CA ARG A 512 -28.29 -2.23 -14.24
C ARG A 512 -27.90 -1.55 -15.56
N SER A 513 -26.94 -0.62 -15.53
CA SER A 513 -26.37 0.00 -16.74
C SER A 513 -25.50 -0.94 -17.57
N ALA A 514 -24.81 -1.89 -16.94
CA ALA A 514 -23.97 -2.86 -17.62
C ALA A 514 -24.76 -4.09 -18.07
N TYR A 515 -25.80 -4.46 -17.31
CA TYR A 515 -26.69 -5.55 -17.64
C TYR A 515 -28.16 -5.07 -17.64
N PRO A 516 -28.57 -4.32 -18.68
CA PRO A 516 -29.93 -3.78 -18.78
C PRO A 516 -30.96 -4.89 -18.99
N LEU A 517 -32.24 -4.58 -18.73
CA LEU A 517 -33.32 -5.56 -18.89
C LEU A 517 -33.36 -6.17 -20.29
N ALA A 518 -33.09 -5.40 -21.35
CA ALA A 518 -33.04 -5.91 -22.72
C ALA A 518 -31.96 -7.00 -22.93
N ALA A 519 -30.81 -6.89 -22.24
CA ALA A 519 -29.79 -7.94 -22.27
C ALA A 519 -30.27 -9.18 -21.50
N ALA A 520 -30.91 -8.97 -20.36
CA ALA A 520 -31.49 -10.04 -19.56
C ALA A 520 -32.62 -10.78 -20.30
N GLU A 521 -33.46 -10.08 -21.07
CA GLU A 521 -34.49 -10.70 -21.90
C GLU A 521 -33.90 -11.62 -22.96
N ARG A 522 -32.78 -11.24 -23.57
CA ARG A 522 -32.09 -12.09 -24.54
C ARG A 522 -31.52 -13.36 -23.87
N ASP A 523 -30.88 -13.21 -22.72
CA ASP A 523 -30.11 -14.30 -22.11
C ASP A 523 -30.98 -15.22 -21.23
N LEU A 524 -32.07 -14.71 -20.64
CA LEU A 524 -32.87 -15.43 -19.64
C LEU A 524 -34.18 -16.01 -20.17
N ARG A 525 -34.72 -15.49 -21.29
CA ARG A 525 -36.07 -15.87 -21.75
C ARG A 525 -36.17 -17.36 -22.06
N ALA A 526 -35.26 -17.89 -22.87
CA ALA A 526 -35.26 -19.30 -23.25
C ALA A 526 -35.22 -20.26 -22.04
N PRO A 527 -34.26 -20.16 -21.09
CA PRO A 527 -34.24 -21.06 -19.94
C PRO A 527 -35.43 -20.85 -18.99
N VAL A 528 -35.94 -19.63 -18.85
CA VAL A 528 -37.12 -19.36 -18.01
C VAL A 528 -38.39 -19.99 -18.59
N GLU A 529 -38.62 -19.84 -19.90
CA GLU A 529 -39.76 -20.47 -20.60
C GLU A 529 -39.67 -22.00 -20.61
N ALA A 530 -38.44 -22.54 -20.74
CA ALA A 530 -38.18 -23.98 -20.70
C ALA A 530 -38.27 -24.59 -19.29
N GLY A 531 -38.38 -23.77 -18.23
CA GLY A 531 -38.33 -24.26 -16.85
C GLY A 531 -36.97 -24.86 -16.46
N GLU A 532 -35.89 -24.41 -17.10
CA GLU A 532 -34.53 -24.87 -16.84
C GLU A 532 -33.80 -23.96 -15.85
N PRO A 533 -32.80 -24.47 -15.10
CA PRO A 533 -31.92 -23.63 -14.30
C PRO A 533 -31.21 -22.59 -15.17
N ILE A 534 -31.12 -21.36 -14.68
CA ILE A 534 -30.39 -20.29 -15.38
C ILE A 534 -28.89 -20.55 -15.25
N ARG A 535 -28.20 -20.61 -16.39
CA ARG A 535 -26.77 -20.89 -16.45
C ARG A 535 -25.97 -19.60 -16.41
N PHE A 536 -25.02 -19.55 -15.49
CA PHE A 536 -24.05 -18.48 -15.37
C PHE A 536 -22.66 -19.02 -15.65
N VAL A 537 -21.83 -18.19 -16.27
CA VAL A 537 -20.42 -18.48 -16.49
C VAL A 537 -19.55 -17.40 -15.86
N VAL A 538 -18.54 -17.83 -15.11
CA VAL A 538 -17.52 -16.96 -14.51
C VAL A 538 -16.13 -17.50 -14.87
N VAL A 539 -15.22 -16.60 -15.25
CA VAL A 539 -13.80 -16.95 -15.45
C VAL A 539 -13.08 -16.76 -14.11
N GLY A 540 -12.48 -17.83 -13.61
CA GLY A 540 -11.97 -17.98 -12.25
C GLY A 540 -12.99 -18.67 -11.31
N PRO A 541 -12.58 -19.02 -10.08
CA PRO A 541 -11.26 -18.81 -9.50
C PRO A 541 -10.20 -19.78 -10.04
N SER A 542 -8.98 -19.30 -10.27
CA SER A 542 -7.90 -20.10 -10.88
C SER A 542 -6.82 -20.51 -9.90
N LEU A 543 -6.19 -19.54 -9.24
CA LEU A 543 -5.27 -19.77 -8.14
C LEU A 543 -5.19 -18.56 -7.23
N LYS A 544 -4.87 -18.79 -5.95
CA LYS A 544 -4.54 -17.72 -5.00
C LYS A 544 -3.25 -17.02 -5.45
N GLN A 545 -3.24 -15.69 -5.46
CA GLN A 545 -2.07 -14.90 -5.88
C GLN A 545 -1.07 -14.70 -4.73
N ASP A 546 -0.31 -15.74 -4.41
CA ASP A 546 0.69 -15.76 -3.32
C ASP A 546 2.14 -15.55 -3.77
N GLY A 547 2.37 -15.33 -5.07
CA GLY A 547 3.71 -15.20 -5.67
C GLY A 547 4.66 -14.20 -5.03
N SER A 548 4.13 -13.04 -4.62
CA SER A 548 4.87 -12.01 -3.87
C SER A 548 4.60 -12.04 -2.36
N ARG A 549 3.69 -12.89 -1.89
CA ARG A 549 3.15 -12.92 -0.53
C ARG A 549 2.50 -11.63 -0.01
N LEU A 550 2.62 -10.51 -0.73
CA LEU A 550 2.01 -9.22 -0.38
C LEU A 550 0.49 -9.27 -0.47
N LYS A 551 -0.03 -10.04 -1.44
CA LYS A 551 -1.47 -10.21 -1.66
C LYS A 551 -2.05 -11.27 -0.75
N ALA A 552 -1.48 -12.47 -0.78
CA ALA A 552 -1.86 -13.59 0.06
C ALA A 552 -0.63 -14.34 0.58
N LEU A 553 -0.67 -14.80 1.84
CA LEU A 553 0.48 -15.50 2.47
C LEU A 553 0.67 -16.94 1.98
N GLY A 554 -0.33 -17.54 1.32
CA GLY A 554 -0.24 -18.89 0.78
C GLY A 554 -1.20 -19.13 -0.38
N GLY A 555 -0.97 -20.23 -1.08
CA GLY A 555 -1.56 -20.54 -2.38
C GLY A 555 -2.93 -21.24 -2.38
N LEU A 556 -3.53 -21.53 -1.22
CA LEU A 556 -4.81 -22.25 -1.12
C LEU A 556 -6.02 -21.28 -1.05
N PRO A 557 -7.25 -21.73 -1.39
CA PRO A 557 -8.48 -21.02 -1.05
C PRO A 557 -8.58 -20.79 0.46
N ASP A 558 -9.04 -19.61 0.86
CA ASP A 558 -9.27 -19.23 2.25
C ASP A 558 -10.76 -18.90 2.46
N LEU A 559 -11.13 -18.26 3.56
CA LEU A 559 -12.53 -17.91 3.84
C LEU A 559 -13.15 -17.00 2.76
N ALA A 560 -12.36 -16.27 1.98
CA ALA A 560 -12.87 -15.37 0.95
C ALA A 560 -13.48 -16.14 -0.23
N GLU A 561 -12.82 -17.21 -0.68
CA GLU A 561 -13.37 -18.13 -1.67
C GLU A 561 -14.62 -18.83 -1.14
N LEU A 562 -14.60 -19.29 0.12
CA LEU A 562 -15.78 -19.91 0.74
C LEU A 562 -16.96 -18.94 0.79
N ALA A 563 -16.73 -17.70 1.24
CA ALA A 563 -17.78 -16.68 1.33
C ALA A 563 -18.31 -16.25 -0.06
N MET A 564 -17.52 -16.36 -1.12
CA MET A 564 -18.02 -16.25 -2.50
C MET A 564 -19.01 -17.37 -2.83
N LEU A 565 -18.71 -18.62 -2.46
CA LEU A 565 -19.62 -19.75 -2.67
C LEU A 565 -20.92 -19.58 -1.85
N VAL A 566 -20.82 -19.11 -0.60
CA VAL A 566 -21.99 -18.75 0.22
C VAL A 566 -22.81 -17.64 -0.44
N ARG A 567 -22.18 -16.65 -1.10
CA ARG A 567 -22.90 -15.62 -1.86
C ARG A 567 -23.66 -16.21 -3.05
N LEU A 568 -23.09 -17.20 -3.74
CA LEU A 568 -23.80 -17.91 -4.82
C LEU A 568 -25.00 -18.69 -4.27
N ARG A 569 -24.89 -19.30 -3.09
CA ARG A 569 -26.02 -19.94 -2.40
C ARG A 569 -27.11 -18.93 -2.03
N GLN A 570 -26.75 -17.72 -1.59
CA GLN A 570 -27.72 -16.64 -1.39
C GLN A 570 -28.45 -16.26 -2.69
N LEU A 571 -27.72 -16.19 -3.81
CA LEU A 571 -28.28 -15.88 -5.12
C LEU A 571 -29.27 -16.95 -5.56
N ASP A 572 -28.86 -18.23 -5.49
CA ASP A 572 -29.73 -19.36 -5.83
C ASP A 572 -31.00 -19.37 -4.97
N ALA A 573 -30.87 -19.20 -3.66
CA ALA A 573 -32.02 -19.15 -2.75
C ALA A 573 -33.00 -18.02 -3.08
N ALA A 574 -32.50 -16.87 -3.56
CA ALA A 574 -33.31 -15.74 -3.99
C ALA A 574 -33.99 -16.00 -5.35
N VAL A 575 -33.25 -16.53 -6.33
CA VAL A 575 -33.80 -16.83 -7.66
C VAL A 575 -34.86 -17.92 -7.57
N ARG A 576 -34.68 -18.95 -6.73
CA ARG A 576 -35.67 -20.02 -6.52
C ARG A 576 -37.04 -19.54 -6.05
N GLN A 577 -37.15 -18.33 -5.49
CA GLN A 577 -38.45 -17.76 -5.12
C GLN A 577 -39.25 -17.25 -6.32
N VAL A 578 -38.57 -16.89 -7.41
CA VAL A 578 -39.19 -16.33 -8.63
C VAL A 578 -39.08 -17.27 -9.83
N HIS A 579 -38.12 -18.21 -9.79
CA HIS A 579 -37.85 -19.23 -10.79
C HIS A 579 -37.40 -20.52 -10.09
N PRO A 580 -38.31 -21.46 -9.77
CA PRO A 580 -38.02 -22.64 -8.93
C PRO A 580 -36.80 -23.48 -9.32
N PRO A 581 -36.46 -23.67 -10.62
CA PRO A 581 -35.24 -24.39 -11.02
C PRO A 581 -33.94 -23.79 -10.46
N GLY A 582 -33.92 -22.49 -10.13
CA GLY A 582 -32.76 -21.82 -9.55
C GLY A 582 -31.69 -21.49 -10.57
N VAL A 583 -30.42 -21.57 -10.15
CA VAL A 583 -29.27 -21.24 -11.00
C VAL A 583 -28.21 -22.34 -10.99
N ARG A 584 -27.36 -22.34 -12.03
CA ARG A 584 -26.14 -23.13 -12.13
C ARG A 584 -24.98 -22.22 -12.53
N VAL A 585 -23.82 -22.41 -11.92
CA VAL A 585 -22.63 -21.58 -12.15
C VAL A 585 -21.50 -22.46 -12.64
N ARG A 586 -21.05 -22.21 -13.86
CA ARG A 586 -19.84 -22.81 -14.43
C ARG A 586 -18.65 -21.87 -14.18
N ALA A 587 -17.70 -22.32 -13.37
CA ALA A 587 -16.47 -21.62 -13.06
C ALA A 587 -15.34 -22.18 -13.95
N LEU A 588 -14.95 -21.41 -14.96
CA LEU A 588 -13.87 -21.78 -15.88
C LEU A 588 -12.53 -21.36 -15.28
N THR A 589 -11.73 -22.32 -14.85
CA THR A 589 -10.43 -22.07 -14.20
C THR A 589 -9.35 -21.86 -15.24
N ASP A 590 -8.65 -20.73 -15.21
CA ASP A 590 -7.60 -20.37 -16.17
C ASP A 590 -6.18 -20.57 -15.64
N ALA A 591 -6.00 -21.50 -14.69
CA ALA A 591 -4.86 -21.57 -13.77
C ALA A 591 -3.49 -21.53 -14.47
N SER A 592 -3.34 -22.22 -15.60
CA SER A 592 -2.14 -22.16 -16.46
C SER A 592 -2.40 -21.61 -17.86
N HIS A 593 -3.65 -21.23 -18.17
CA HIS A 593 -4.08 -20.90 -19.54
C HIS A 593 -3.42 -19.62 -20.07
N PHE A 594 -3.47 -18.54 -19.29
CA PHE A 594 -2.92 -17.25 -19.71
C PHE A 594 -1.44 -17.09 -19.32
N ARG A 595 -0.97 -17.83 -18.30
CA ARG A 595 0.38 -17.74 -17.76
C ARG A 595 0.82 -19.09 -17.22
N PHE A 596 2.09 -19.41 -17.38
CA PHE A 596 2.64 -20.63 -16.81
C PHE A 596 2.54 -20.63 -15.27
N ARG A 597 2.03 -21.72 -14.71
CA ARG A 597 2.00 -21.99 -13.27
C ARG A 597 2.38 -23.45 -13.03
N GLU A 598 3.02 -23.71 -11.89
CA GLU A 598 3.42 -25.06 -11.51
C GLU A 598 2.17 -25.94 -11.29
N PRO A 599 2.05 -27.12 -11.94
CA PRO A 599 0.83 -27.94 -11.89
C PRO A 599 0.39 -28.31 -10.47
N HIS A 600 1.34 -28.61 -9.57
CA HIS A 600 1.03 -29.00 -8.19
C HIS A 600 0.36 -27.89 -7.38
N ARG A 601 0.63 -26.60 -7.69
CA ARG A 601 -0.03 -25.46 -7.04
C ARG A 601 -1.50 -25.38 -7.45
N CYS A 602 -1.76 -25.56 -8.75
CA CYS A 602 -3.11 -25.55 -9.30
C CYS A 602 -3.95 -26.70 -8.75
N ALA A 603 -3.38 -27.92 -8.74
CA ALA A 603 -4.05 -29.11 -8.20
C ALA A 603 -4.43 -28.95 -6.72
N ALA A 604 -3.51 -28.44 -5.88
CA ALA A 604 -3.79 -28.22 -4.46
C ALA A 604 -4.89 -27.16 -4.24
N TYR A 605 -4.89 -26.09 -5.06
CA TYR A 605 -5.93 -25.06 -4.99
C TYR A 605 -7.30 -25.62 -5.38
N HIS A 606 -7.40 -26.33 -6.50
CA HIS A 606 -8.65 -26.93 -6.96
C HIS A 606 -9.20 -27.97 -5.98
N GLN A 607 -8.33 -28.82 -5.41
CA GLN A 607 -8.75 -29.79 -4.41
C GLN A 607 -9.39 -29.13 -3.18
N GLU A 608 -8.76 -28.09 -2.65
CA GLU A 608 -9.30 -27.36 -1.50
C GLU A 608 -10.56 -26.57 -1.87
N PHE A 609 -10.64 -26.01 -3.09
CA PHE A 609 -11.82 -25.31 -3.54
C PHE A 609 -13.02 -26.26 -3.67
N ALA A 610 -12.82 -27.47 -4.18
CA ALA A 610 -13.84 -28.52 -4.22
C ALA A 610 -14.32 -28.92 -2.81
N ARG A 611 -13.42 -28.99 -1.81
CA ARG A 611 -13.81 -29.20 -0.41
C ARG A 611 -14.69 -28.06 0.12
N GLN A 612 -14.38 -26.81 -0.23
CA GLN A 612 -15.20 -25.67 0.16
C GLN A 612 -16.58 -25.70 -0.50
N VAL A 613 -16.68 -26.12 -1.78
CA VAL A 613 -17.96 -26.34 -2.48
C VAL A 613 -18.82 -27.34 -1.71
N ALA A 614 -18.23 -28.47 -1.29
CA ALA A 614 -18.94 -29.45 -0.47
C ALA A 614 -19.34 -28.92 0.91
N ALA A 615 -18.43 -28.19 1.58
CA ALA A 615 -18.68 -27.64 2.91
C ALA A 615 -19.87 -26.64 2.95
N VAL A 616 -20.14 -25.92 1.85
CA VAL A 616 -21.28 -24.99 1.77
C VAL A 616 -22.55 -25.62 1.16
N GLY A 617 -22.50 -26.90 0.78
CA GLY A 617 -23.58 -27.59 0.08
C GLY A 617 -23.92 -26.97 -1.27
N ALA A 618 -22.90 -26.72 -2.10
CA ALA A 618 -23.01 -26.07 -3.41
C ALA A 618 -22.60 -26.97 -4.59
N GLU A 619 -22.49 -28.29 -4.38
CA GLU A 619 -22.09 -29.26 -5.41
C GLU A 619 -23.07 -29.32 -6.58
N ASP A 620 -24.35 -29.08 -6.32
CA ASP A 620 -25.34 -28.97 -7.37
C ASP A 620 -25.23 -27.61 -8.07
N LEU A 621 -24.89 -26.55 -7.35
CA LEU A 621 -24.86 -25.17 -7.83
C LEU A 621 -23.64 -24.82 -8.68
N VAL A 622 -22.43 -25.26 -8.28
CA VAL A 622 -21.16 -24.82 -8.86
C VAL A 622 -20.45 -26.00 -9.52
N VAL A 623 -20.15 -25.85 -10.81
CA VAL A 623 -19.29 -26.76 -11.56
C VAL A 623 -17.98 -26.04 -11.86
N VAL A 624 -16.86 -26.69 -11.55
CA VAL A 624 -15.51 -26.19 -11.81
C VAL A 624 -14.94 -26.98 -12.98
N GLU A 625 -14.49 -26.29 -14.02
CA GLU A 625 -14.00 -26.89 -15.25
C GLU A 625 -12.73 -26.15 -15.70
N ASP A 626 -11.73 -26.88 -16.18
CA ASP A 626 -10.53 -26.25 -16.76
C ASP A 626 -10.91 -25.54 -18.08
N PHE A 627 -10.33 -24.37 -18.29
CA PHE A 627 -10.66 -23.52 -19.43
C PHE A 627 -10.33 -24.19 -20.78
N ASP A 628 -9.21 -24.91 -20.87
CA ASP A 628 -8.84 -25.61 -22.09
C ASP A 628 -9.68 -26.89 -22.27
N ASP A 629 -9.96 -27.62 -21.19
CA ASP A 629 -10.79 -28.84 -21.28
C ASP A 629 -12.22 -28.51 -21.74
N ALA A 630 -12.78 -27.38 -21.26
CA ALA A 630 -14.06 -26.87 -21.73
C ALA A 630 -14.04 -26.49 -23.22
N ALA A 631 -12.90 -25.96 -23.70
CA ALA A 631 -12.71 -25.63 -25.11
C ALA A 631 -12.64 -26.90 -25.97
N ASP A 632 -11.85 -27.88 -25.56
CA ASP A 632 -11.68 -29.17 -26.24
C ASP A 632 -13.01 -29.93 -26.38
N ALA A 633 -13.90 -29.80 -25.40
CA ALA A 633 -15.22 -30.41 -25.41
C ALA A 633 -16.25 -29.69 -26.32
N HIS A 634 -15.98 -28.44 -26.74
CA HIS A 634 -16.95 -27.63 -27.46
C HIS A 634 -16.75 -27.69 -28.98
N PRO A 635 -17.74 -28.12 -29.78
CA PRO A 635 -17.55 -28.41 -31.21
C PRO A 635 -17.27 -27.19 -32.08
N ALA A 636 -17.56 -25.97 -31.59
CA ALA A 636 -17.27 -24.72 -32.30
C ALA A 636 -15.88 -24.13 -31.96
N CYS A 637 -15.16 -24.69 -31.00
CA CYS A 637 -13.79 -24.28 -30.70
C CYS A 637 -12.81 -24.91 -31.71
N GLY A 638 -11.75 -24.18 -32.02
CA GLY A 638 -10.65 -24.67 -32.84
C GLY A 638 -9.81 -25.75 -32.14
N ASP A 639 -8.94 -26.41 -32.91
CA ASP A 639 -8.09 -27.48 -32.42
C ASP A 639 -6.94 -26.96 -31.52
N ARG A 640 -6.93 -27.38 -30.25
CA ARG A 640 -5.91 -27.02 -29.25
C ARG A 640 -4.49 -27.42 -29.67
N THR A 641 -4.31 -28.40 -30.55
CA THR A 641 -2.97 -28.76 -31.05
C THR A 641 -2.30 -27.63 -31.86
N GLN A 642 -3.08 -26.67 -32.36
CA GLN A 642 -2.58 -25.47 -33.06
C GLN A 642 -2.05 -24.39 -32.10
N ARG A 643 -2.45 -24.47 -30.81
CA ARG A 643 -2.18 -23.44 -29.80
C ARG A 643 -0.69 -23.12 -29.63
N PRO A 644 0.26 -24.08 -29.57
CA PRO A 644 1.69 -23.79 -29.44
C PRO A 644 2.25 -22.95 -30.59
N ASP A 645 1.84 -23.24 -31.83
CA ASP A 645 2.31 -22.51 -33.02
C ASP A 645 1.71 -21.10 -33.10
N LEU A 646 0.41 -20.96 -32.83
CA LEU A 646 -0.25 -19.65 -32.76
C LEU A 646 0.34 -18.78 -31.64
N LEU A 647 0.59 -19.38 -30.47
CA LEU A 647 1.22 -18.69 -29.34
C LEU A 647 2.60 -18.18 -29.71
N ARG A 648 3.43 -19.02 -30.36
CA ARG A 648 4.75 -18.63 -30.85
C ARG A 648 4.65 -17.45 -31.83
N ALA A 649 3.77 -17.52 -32.82
CA ALA A 649 3.59 -16.45 -33.81
C ALA A 649 3.16 -15.11 -33.18
N HIS A 650 2.20 -15.13 -32.25
CA HIS A 650 1.74 -13.91 -31.58
C HIS A 650 2.78 -13.34 -30.61
N ARG A 651 3.57 -14.19 -29.94
CA ARG A 651 4.70 -13.74 -29.12
C ARG A 651 5.76 -13.05 -29.97
N GLU A 652 6.18 -13.68 -31.08
CA GLU A 652 7.16 -13.13 -32.02
C GLU A 652 6.74 -11.74 -32.54
N ARG A 653 5.42 -11.52 -32.75
CA ARG A 653 4.88 -10.21 -33.12
C ARG A 653 5.15 -9.13 -32.07
N TYR A 654 4.92 -9.42 -30.78
CA TYR A 654 5.24 -8.46 -29.70
C TYR A 654 6.74 -8.28 -29.53
N GLU A 655 7.50 -9.37 -29.55
CA GLU A 655 8.97 -9.33 -29.41
C GLU A 655 9.62 -8.51 -30.53
N THR A 656 9.12 -8.63 -31.76
CA THR A 656 9.55 -7.83 -32.92
C THR A 656 9.18 -6.35 -32.75
N ALA A 657 7.94 -6.05 -32.35
CA ALA A 657 7.49 -4.67 -32.13
C ALA A 657 8.31 -3.96 -31.04
N PHE A 658 8.79 -4.71 -30.05
CA PHE A 658 9.56 -4.20 -28.93
C PHE A 658 11.08 -4.38 -29.07
N ALA A 659 11.56 -4.74 -30.26
CA ALA A 659 12.99 -4.90 -30.50
C ALA A 659 13.79 -3.65 -30.11
N GLY A 660 14.90 -3.86 -29.40
CA GLY A 660 15.79 -2.80 -28.90
C GLY A 660 15.35 -2.14 -27.58
N LEU A 661 14.18 -2.48 -27.03
CA LEU A 661 13.73 -2.00 -25.73
C LEU A 661 14.31 -2.86 -24.60
N ASP A 662 14.99 -2.24 -23.63
CA ASP A 662 15.44 -2.90 -22.39
C ASP A 662 14.83 -2.21 -21.17
N ILE A 663 13.83 -2.86 -20.58
CA ILE A 663 13.08 -2.35 -19.42
C ILE A 663 13.99 -2.05 -18.22
N ARG A 664 15.21 -2.60 -18.14
CA ARG A 664 16.15 -2.36 -17.03
C ARG A 664 16.92 -1.04 -17.14
N ARG A 665 16.98 -0.42 -18.32
CA ARG A 665 17.76 0.81 -18.52
C ARG A 665 17.01 2.04 -18.02
N ASN A 666 15.79 2.23 -18.50
CA ASN A 666 14.88 3.29 -18.05
C ASN A 666 13.45 2.74 -18.05
N PRO A 667 13.03 2.05 -16.98
CA PRO A 667 11.77 1.33 -16.92
C PRO A 667 10.54 2.16 -17.34
N ARG A 668 10.49 3.44 -16.93
CA ARG A 668 9.36 4.34 -17.21
C ARG A 668 9.34 4.77 -18.68
N ALA A 669 10.47 5.23 -19.21
CA ALA A 669 10.57 5.65 -20.61
C ALA A 669 10.32 4.48 -21.57
N VAL A 670 10.89 3.31 -21.27
CA VAL A 670 10.70 2.10 -22.08
C VAL A 670 9.25 1.64 -22.08
N LEU A 671 8.55 1.69 -20.95
CA LEU A 671 7.12 1.34 -20.90
C LEU A 671 6.25 2.33 -21.69
N ALA A 672 6.61 3.62 -21.69
CA ALA A 672 5.93 4.63 -22.49
C ALA A 672 6.13 4.40 -23.99
N GLU A 673 7.36 4.06 -24.40
CA GLU A 673 7.68 3.70 -25.78
C GLU A 673 7.03 2.38 -26.22
N ALA A 674 6.95 1.38 -25.34
CA ALA A 674 6.21 0.15 -25.60
C ALA A 674 4.74 0.42 -25.87
N ALA A 675 4.14 1.39 -25.16
CA ALA A 675 2.75 1.78 -25.36
C ALA A 675 2.50 2.41 -26.74
N THR A 676 3.50 3.07 -27.35
CA THR A 676 3.38 3.63 -28.71
C THR A 676 3.62 2.59 -29.79
N ARG A 677 4.48 1.59 -29.52
CA ARG A 677 4.79 0.48 -30.43
C ARG A 677 3.85 -0.72 -30.30
N ASP A 678 2.88 -0.67 -29.39
CA ASP A 678 1.99 -1.80 -29.06
C ASP A 678 1.22 -2.30 -30.29
N PRO A 679 1.43 -3.56 -30.73
CA PRO A 679 0.82 -4.11 -31.94
C PRO A 679 -0.66 -4.52 -31.74
N SER A 680 -1.24 -4.32 -30.55
CA SER A 680 -2.63 -4.66 -30.24
C SER A 680 -3.63 -3.88 -31.09
N ALA A 681 -4.63 -4.59 -31.62
CA ALA A 681 -5.74 -3.99 -32.36
C ALA A 681 -6.64 -3.11 -31.46
N PRO A 682 -7.34 -2.11 -32.03
CA PRO A 682 -8.33 -1.33 -31.28
C PRO A 682 -9.36 -2.23 -30.57
N GLY A 683 -9.60 -1.99 -29.28
CA GLY A 683 -10.55 -2.76 -28.47
C GLY A 683 -9.92 -3.93 -27.69
N GLN A 684 -8.65 -4.27 -27.94
CA GLN A 684 -7.90 -5.24 -27.15
C GLN A 684 -7.19 -4.57 -25.96
N PRO A 685 -6.86 -5.33 -24.88
CA PRO A 685 -6.06 -4.82 -23.78
C PRO A 685 -4.70 -4.32 -24.25
N ARG A 686 -4.30 -3.12 -23.82
CA ARG A 686 -2.99 -2.54 -24.16
C ARG A 686 -1.88 -3.14 -23.31
N PHE A 687 -0.69 -3.27 -23.88
CA PHE A 687 0.50 -3.80 -23.24
C PHE A 687 0.82 -3.09 -21.93
N ALA A 688 0.95 -1.76 -21.95
CA ALA A 688 1.35 -1.01 -20.76
C ALA A 688 0.31 -1.04 -19.62
N GLU A 689 -0.97 -1.25 -19.94
CA GLU A 689 -2.02 -1.41 -18.93
C GLU A 689 -1.94 -2.79 -18.29
N LEU A 690 -1.80 -3.83 -19.10
CA LEU A 690 -1.68 -5.18 -18.61
C LEU A 690 -0.37 -5.40 -17.84
N PHE A 691 0.75 -4.84 -18.31
CA PHE A 691 2.06 -4.91 -17.64
C PHE A 691 1.98 -4.47 -16.18
N ARG A 692 1.32 -3.34 -15.91
CA ARG A 692 1.13 -2.83 -14.54
C ARG A 692 0.31 -3.79 -13.67
N SER A 693 -0.65 -4.50 -14.26
CA SER A 693 -1.44 -5.51 -13.56
C SER A 693 -0.64 -6.79 -13.28
N VAL A 694 0.11 -7.26 -14.29
CA VAL A 694 0.93 -8.48 -14.23
C VAL A 694 2.09 -8.31 -13.26
N LEU A 695 2.73 -7.13 -13.22
CA LEU A 695 3.88 -6.83 -12.36
C LEU A 695 3.70 -7.33 -10.92
N HIS A 696 2.51 -7.12 -10.34
CA HIS A 696 2.21 -7.50 -8.95
C HIS A 696 1.74 -8.96 -8.78
N ALA A 697 1.83 -9.77 -9.82
CA ALA A 697 1.42 -11.17 -9.85
C ALA A 697 2.55 -12.10 -10.34
N VAL A 698 3.75 -11.54 -10.54
CA VAL A 698 4.97 -12.29 -10.88
C VAL A 698 5.61 -12.80 -9.60
N ASP A 699 6.08 -14.04 -9.65
CA ASP A 699 6.79 -14.66 -8.55
C ASP A 699 8.23 -14.14 -8.53
N VAL A 700 8.70 -13.62 -7.38
CA VAL A 700 10.10 -13.20 -7.23
C VAL A 700 10.79 -14.17 -6.29
N PRO A 701 11.81 -14.92 -6.74
CA PRO A 701 12.56 -15.80 -5.88
C PRO A 701 13.15 -15.04 -4.69
N CYS A 702 12.92 -15.55 -3.48
CA CYS A 702 13.60 -15.09 -2.28
C CYS A 702 14.94 -15.83 -2.17
N ARG A 703 16.04 -15.09 -2.01
CA ARG A 703 17.40 -15.67 -1.89
C ARG A 703 17.81 -15.94 -0.43
N GLY A 704 16.85 -15.88 0.50
CA GLY A 704 17.03 -15.95 1.95
C GLY A 704 16.33 -14.77 2.66
N GLY A 705 16.16 -14.84 3.98
CA GLY A 705 15.36 -13.90 4.78
C GLY A 705 13.86 -14.16 4.78
N ASP A 706 13.11 -13.29 5.47
CA ASP A 706 11.64 -13.24 5.39
C ASP A 706 11.19 -12.90 3.96
N PRO A 707 10.48 -13.82 3.26
CA PRO A 707 10.04 -13.57 1.89
C PRO A 707 9.01 -12.45 1.77
N LEU A 708 8.25 -12.15 2.84
CA LEU A 708 7.35 -11.00 2.86
C LEU A 708 8.14 -9.69 2.90
N ALA A 709 9.15 -9.58 3.77
CA ALA A 709 10.06 -8.43 3.83
C ALA A 709 10.89 -8.26 2.54
N TRP A 710 11.34 -9.36 1.94
CA TRP A 710 12.01 -9.33 0.65
C TRP A 710 11.10 -8.74 -0.43
N SER A 711 9.89 -9.27 -0.55
CA SER A 711 8.91 -8.78 -1.51
C SER A 711 8.54 -7.32 -1.25
N GLN A 712 8.39 -6.93 0.02
CA GLN A 712 8.13 -5.55 0.39
C GLN A 712 9.20 -4.59 -0.16
N ARG A 713 10.49 -4.91 0.01
CA ARG A 713 11.61 -4.08 -0.48
C ARG A 713 11.65 -3.97 -2.01
N ILE A 714 11.39 -5.08 -2.71
CA ILE A 714 11.35 -5.11 -4.17
C ILE A 714 10.18 -4.27 -4.70
N TYR A 715 8.98 -4.51 -4.18
CA TYR A 715 7.75 -3.85 -4.63
C TYR A 715 7.53 -2.45 -4.05
N ALA A 716 8.39 -2.00 -3.12
CA ALA A 716 8.36 -0.64 -2.59
C ALA A 716 8.42 0.39 -3.72
N ASP A 717 9.38 0.26 -4.64
CA ASP A 717 9.46 1.01 -5.90
C ASP A 717 10.09 0.16 -7.03
N PRO A 718 9.28 -0.64 -7.75
CA PRO A 718 9.83 -1.60 -8.72
C PRO A 718 10.43 -0.93 -9.96
N PHE A 719 10.13 0.34 -10.23
CA PHE A 719 10.65 1.08 -11.38
C PHE A 719 11.93 1.88 -11.04
N ASP A 720 12.32 1.95 -9.77
CA ASP A 720 13.54 2.64 -9.35
C ASP A 720 14.72 1.67 -9.26
N LEU A 721 15.56 1.74 -10.29
CA LEU A 721 16.79 0.96 -10.43
C LEU A 721 18.05 1.82 -10.24
N THR A 722 17.90 3.11 -9.96
CA THR A 722 19.01 4.08 -9.94
C THR A 722 19.34 4.59 -8.54
N ASP A 723 18.41 4.46 -7.60
CA ASP A 723 18.59 4.91 -6.21
C ASP A 723 19.78 4.21 -5.54
N ARG A 724 20.81 4.99 -5.20
CA ARG A 724 22.08 4.47 -4.65
C ARG A 724 21.93 4.01 -3.20
N ASP A 725 20.93 4.52 -2.48
CA ASP A 725 20.66 4.18 -1.08
C ASP A 725 19.98 2.82 -0.96
N VAL A 726 19.42 2.29 -2.05
CA VAL A 726 18.85 0.94 -2.11
C VAL A 726 19.97 -0.09 -2.26
N PRO A 727 19.97 -1.22 -1.51
CA PRO A 727 20.98 -2.27 -1.70
C PRO A 727 21.08 -2.78 -3.15
N PRO A 728 22.29 -3.04 -3.69
CA PRO A 728 22.47 -3.51 -5.07
C PRO A 728 21.68 -4.78 -5.40
N GLU A 729 21.56 -5.70 -4.45
CA GLU A 729 20.77 -6.93 -4.57
C GLU A 729 19.27 -6.67 -4.76
N VAL A 730 18.72 -5.66 -4.09
CA VAL A 730 17.32 -5.25 -4.24
C VAL A 730 17.10 -4.59 -5.61
N ARG A 731 18.04 -3.74 -6.06
CA ARG A 731 17.98 -3.15 -7.41
C ARG A 731 18.05 -4.22 -8.50
N GLY A 732 18.93 -5.21 -8.35
CA GLY A 732 19.03 -6.36 -9.25
C GLY A 732 17.72 -7.14 -9.32
N ALA A 733 17.13 -7.46 -8.17
CA ALA A 733 15.85 -8.17 -8.08
C ALA A 733 14.68 -7.38 -8.67
N ARG A 734 14.66 -6.04 -8.55
CA ARG A 734 13.69 -5.18 -9.26
C ARG A 734 13.85 -5.28 -10.78
N GLY A 735 15.08 -5.28 -11.26
CA GLY A 735 15.38 -5.49 -12.69
C GLY A 735 14.88 -6.85 -13.19
N GLU A 736 15.12 -7.92 -12.44
CA GLU A 736 14.61 -9.27 -12.72
C GLU A 736 13.08 -9.32 -12.73
N LEU A 737 12.43 -8.70 -11.73
CA LEU A 737 10.97 -8.58 -11.66
C LEU A 737 10.39 -7.89 -12.90
N LEU A 738 10.97 -6.76 -13.33
CA LEU A 738 10.49 -6.02 -14.51
C LEU A 738 10.61 -6.84 -15.79
N VAL A 739 11.71 -7.57 -15.98
CA VAL A 739 11.91 -8.46 -17.14
C VAL A 739 10.92 -9.62 -17.13
N SER A 740 10.72 -10.27 -15.99
CA SER A 740 9.75 -11.35 -15.86
C SER A 740 8.32 -10.87 -16.12
N ALA A 741 7.94 -9.71 -15.55
CA ALA A 741 6.65 -9.08 -15.82
C ALA A 741 6.46 -8.74 -17.31
N TRP A 742 7.52 -8.30 -17.98
CA TRP A 742 7.49 -7.98 -19.40
C TRP A 742 7.16 -9.22 -20.24
N HIS A 743 7.90 -10.32 -20.02
CA HIS A 743 7.67 -11.57 -20.73
C HIS A 743 6.30 -12.18 -20.40
N GLU A 744 5.89 -12.21 -19.13
CA GLU A 744 4.56 -12.69 -18.74
C GLU A 744 3.43 -11.88 -19.39
N THR A 745 3.62 -10.56 -19.56
CA THR A 745 2.63 -9.70 -20.22
C THR A 745 2.52 -10.03 -21.71
N ILE A 746 3.66 -10.25 -22.39
CA ILE A 746 3.66 -10.72 -23.79
C ILE A 746 2.93 -12.06 -23.88
N THR A 747 3.27 -13.04 -23.03
CA THR A 747 2.61 -14.36 -23.00
C THR A 747 1.11 -14.23 -22.83
N TYR A 748 0.68 -13.41 -21.88
CA TYR A 748 -0.74 -13.23 -21.57
C TYR A 748 -1.50 -12.65 -22.77
N LEU A 749 -0.96 -11.60 -23.42
CA LEU A 749 -1.61 -11.01 -24.59
C LEU A 749 -1.59 -11.94 -25.79
N ALA A 750 -0.50 -12.68 -26.00
CA ALA A 750 -0.43 -13.66 -27.06
C ALA A 750 -1.51 -14.74 -26.87
N ASN A 751 -1.65 -15.30 -25.67
CA ASN A 751 -2.73 -16.24 -25.36
C ASN A 751 -4.13 -15.66 -25.60
N LYS A 752 -4.35 -14.36 -25.32
CA LYS A 752 -5.62 -13.70 -25.65
C LYS A 752 -5.92 -13.64 -27.15
N HIS A 753 -4.90 -13.46 -27.98
CA HIS A 753 -5.06 -13.51 -29.43
C HIS A 753 -5.29 -14.94 -29.92
N VAL A 754 -4.58 -15.92 -29.35
CA VAL A 754 -4.79 -17.34 -29.65
C VAL A 754 -6.23 -17.76 -29.33
N ASP A 755 -6.77 -17.35 -28.19
CA ASP A 755 -8.16 -17.65 -27.83
C ASP A 755 -9.16 -17.07 -28.85
N ALA A 756 -8.87 -15.88 -29.40
CA ALA A 756 -9.71 -15.27 -30.43
C ALA A 756 -9.59 -15.98 -31.77
N ASP A 757 -8.39 -16.43 -32.14
CA ASP A 757 -8.16 -17.18 -33.39
C ASP A 757 -8.80 -18.57 -33.34
N LEU A 758 -8.86 -19.19 -32.15
CA LEU A 758 -9.49 -20.49 -31.93
C LEU A 758 -10.98 -20.40 -31.61
N GLY A 759 -11.58 -19.20 -31.59
CA GLY A 759 -13.01 -19.02 -31.38
C GLY A 759 -13.50 -19.38 -29.97
N TYR A 760 -12.64 -19.31 -28.95
CA TYR A 760 -12.98 -19.72 -27.57
C TYR A 760 -14.07 -18.83 -26.95
N GLU A 761 -14.45 -17.72 -27.58
CA GLU A 761 -15.55 -16.87 -27.12
C GLU A 761 -16.91 -17.56 -27.07
N VAL A 762 -17.09 -18.66 -27.80
CA VAL A 762 -18.32 -19.47 -27.80
C VAL A 762 -18.63 -20.05 -26.42
N LEU A 763 -17.60 -20.29 -25.59
CA LEU A 763 -17.74 -20.88 -24.25
C LEU A 763 -18.61 -20.05 -23.29
N TRP A 764 -18.95 -18.81 -23.64
CA TRP A 764 -19.79 -17.93 -22.84
C TRP A 764 -20.83 -17.16 -23.66
N GLN A 765 -21.19 -17.61 -24.86
CA GLN A 765 -22.22 -16.94 -25.68
C GLN A 765 -23.65 -17.26 -25.21
N ASP A 766 -23.90 -18.49 -24.78
CA ASP A 766 -25.24 -18.97 -24.42
C ASP A 766 -25.57 -18.83 -22.92
N ASP A 767 -24.57 -18.46 -22.11
CA ASP A 767 -24.69 -18.33 -20.65
C ASP A 767 -24.72 -16.87 -20.21
N VAL A 768 -25.32 -16.59 -19.05
CA VAL A 768 -25.21 -15.27 -18.43
C VAL A 768 -23.78 -15.04 -17.95
N ARG A 769 -23.05 -14.18 -18.66
CA ARG A 769 -21.65 -13.88 -18.33
C ARG A 769 -21.52 -13.03 -17.08
N MET A 770 -21.03 -13.64 -16.00
CA MET A 770 -20.68 -12.95 -14.77
C MET A 770 -19.32 -12.25 -14.91
N SER A 771 -19.23 -11.05 -14.35
CA SER A 771 -18.01 -10.27 -14.27
C SER A 771 -17.76 -9.80 -12.86
N LEU A 772 -16.57 -10.11 -12.36
CA LEU A 772 -16.08 -9.68 -11.05
C LEU A 772 -15.44 -8.29 -11.09
N SER A 773 -15.39 -7.67 -12.27
CA SER A 773 -14.88 -6.31 -12.44
C SER A 773 -15.77 -5.29 -11.72
N ILE A 774 -15.15 -4.29 -11.10
CA ILE A 774 -15.86 -3.13 -10.55
C ILE A 774 -16.58 -2.35 -11.68
N ARG A 775 -16.09 -2.47 -12.91
CA ARG A 775 -16.63 -1.85 -14.13
C ARG A 775 -16.73 -2.92 -15.23
N PRO A 776 -17.78 -3.76 -15.21
CA PRO A 776 -17.97 -4.74 -16.27
C PRO A 776 -18.23 -4.05 -17.62
N ALA A 777 -17.88 -4.75 -18.71
CA ALA A 777 -18.28 -4.34 -20.05
C ALA A 777 -19.82 -4.43 -20.21
N PRO A 778 -20.44 -3.66 -21.12
CA PRO A 778 -21.85 -3.80 -21.45
C PRO A 778 -22.21 -5.25 -21.81
N GLY A 779 -23.40 -5.71 -21.40
CA GLY A 779 -23.87 -7.07 -21.58
C GLY A 779 -23.37 -8.08 -20.54
N ARG A 780 -22.58 -7.68 -19.55
CA ARG A 780 -22.08 -8.58 -18.50
C ARG A 780 -22.72 -8.28 -17.15
N LEU A 781 -23.16 -9.33 -16.45
CA LEU A 781 -23.68 -9.22 -15.10
C LEU A 781 -22.54 -8.97 -14.12
N ARG A 782 -22.56 -7.83 -13.43
CA ARG A 782 -21.62 -7.59 -12.32
C ARG A 782 -21.97 -8.53 -11.16
N PHE A 783 -21.00 -9.29 -10.69
CA PHE A 783 -21.11 -10.05 -9.45
C PHE A 783 -20.08 -9.56 -8.43
N VAL A 784 -20.56 -9.23 -7.23
CA VAL A 784 -19.72 -8.80 -6.11
C VAL A 784 -19.74 -9.90 -5.05
N PRO A 785 -18.72 -10.78 -5.02
CA PRO A 785 -18.73 -11.94 -4.12
C PRO A 785 -18.76 -11.50 -2.65
N LEU A 786 -17.98 -10.48 -2.31
CA LEU A 786 -17.82 -9.94 -0.97
C LEU A 786 -18.11 -8.44 -1.02
N GLY A 787 -19.31 -8.05 -0.57
CA GLY A 787 -19.84 -6.69 -0.68
C GLY A 787 -18.80 -5.62 -0.31
N GLY A 788 -18.65 -4.59 -1.15
CA GLY A 788 -17.74 -3.46 -0.87
C GLY A 788 -16.24 -3.80 -0.86
N SER A 789 -15.81 -5.03 -1.16
CA SER A 789 -14.41 -5.34 -1.43
C SER A 789 -14.06 -4.92 -2.87
N GLY A 790 -12.96 -4.18 -3.01
CA GLY A 790 -12.38 -3.83 -4.31
C GLY A 790 -11.51 -4.94 -4.91
N VAL A 791 -11.27 -6.01 -4.15
CA VAL A 791 -10.33 -7.08 -4.43
C VAL A 791 -11.10 -8.40 -4.56
N MET A 792 -10.77 -9.18 -5.60
CA MET A 792 -11.34 -10.51 -5.79
C MET A 792 -10.81 -11.50 -4.74
N PRO A 793 -11.56 -12.54 -4.35
CA PRO A 793 -11.15 -13.51 -3.34
C PRO A 793 -9.72 -14.04 -3.52
N TRP A 794 -9.37 -14.42 -4.75
CA TRP A 794 -8.05 -15.00 -5.04
C TRP A 794 -6.92 -13.98 -5.23
N HIS A 795 -7.21 -12.68 -5.13
CA HIS A 795 -6.25 -11.58 -5.25
C HIS A 795 -5.85 -10.97 -3.90
N GLY A 796 -6.32 -11.53 -2.79
CA GLY A 796 -5.99 -11.07 -1.44
C GLY A 796 -6.17 -12.19 -0.40
N THR A 797 -6.16 -11.81 0.87
CA THR A 797 -6.41 -12.68 2.02
C THR A 797 -7.75 -12.33 2.66
N ALA A 798 -8.50 -13.35 3.08
CA ALA A 798 -9.73 -13.16 3.83
C ALA A 798 -9.48 -12.41 5.14
N ALA A 799 -10.32 -11.42 5.42
CA ALA A 799 -10.28 -10.68 6.68
C ALA A 799 -11.69 -10.37 7.19
N LEU A 800 -11.80 -10.10 8.49
CA LEU A 800 -13.03 -9.60 9.10
C LEU A 800 -12.97 -8.09 9.29
N THR A 801 -14.05 -7.38 8.97
CA THR A 801 -14.21 -6.01 9.44
C THR A 801 -14.42 -5.98 10.96
N ALA A 802 -14.35 -4.79 11.57
CA ALA A 802 -14.74 -4.61 12.98
C ALA A 802 -16.20 -5.05 13.26
N ASN A 803 -17.05 -5.02 12.24
CA ASN A 803 -18.45 -5.47 12.30
C ASN A 803 -18.61 -6.97 11.98
N GLN A 804 -17.52 -7.74 11.98
CA GLN A 804 -17.51 -9.19 11.73
C GLN A 804 -17.99 -9.59 10.33
N GLU A 805 -17.91 -8.66 9.38
CA GLU A 805 -18.25 -8.94 7.98
C GLU A 805 -17.03 -9.50 7.24
N VAL A 806 -17.23 -10.57 6.46
CA VAL A 806 -16.17 -11.13 5.62
C VAL A 806 -15.80 -10.16 4.50
N ALA A 807 -14.50 -9.89 4.37
CA ALA A 807 -13.89 -9.01 3.38
C ALA A 807 -12.59 -9.63 2.84
N VAL A 808 -11.98 -8.96 1.87
CA VAL A 808 -10.66 -9.30 1.32
C VAL A 808 -9.79 -8.07 1.36
N ASP A 809 -8.53 -8.27 1.73
CA ASP A 809 -7.50 -7.25 1.69
C ASP A 809 -6.13 -7.87 1.41
N TYR A 810 -5.11 -7.04 1.24
CA TYR A 810 -3.74 -7.50 0.99
C TYR A 810 -3.07 -7.94 2.30
N ALA A 811 -2.45 -9.12 2.30
CA ALA A 811 -1.74 -9.68 3.44
C ALA A 811 -0.79 -8.69 4.12
N ILE A 812 0.00 -7.93 3.35
CA ILE A 812 0.93 -6.92 3.90
C ILE A 812 0.20 -5.81 4.67
N SER A 813 -0.98 -5.40 4.20
CA SER A 813 -1.79 -4.40 4.88
C SER A 813 -2.39 -4.97 6.17
N LEU A 814 -2.92 -6.19 6.13
CA LEU A 814 -3.51 -6.84 7.29
C LEU A 814 -2.47 -7.03 8.41
N VAL A 815 -1.26 -7.47 8.06
CA VAL A 815 -0.16 -7.64 9.00
C VAL A 815 0.28 -6.31 9.62
N ASP A 816 0.46 -5.27 8.81
CA ASP A 816 0.79 -3.93 9.30
C ASP A 816 -0.29 -3.35 10.23
N GLN A 817 -1.55 -3.69 9.98
CA GLN A 817 -2.70 -3.29 10.79
C GLN A 817 -2.89 -4.17 12.03
N GLY A 818 -2.01 -5.14 12.26
CA GLY A 818 -2.03 -6.03 13.42
C GLY A 818 -3.16 -7.04 13.42
N PHE A 819 -3.75 -7.34 12.26
CA PHE A 819 -4.67 -8.46 12.14
C PHE A 819 -3.96 -9.77 12.44
N ARG A 820 -4.68 -10.69 13.05
CA ARG A 820 -4.16 -11.96 13.54
C ARG A 820 -4.66 -13.12 12.68
N PRO A 821 -3.78 -14.04 12.27
CA PRO A 821 -4.18 -15.18 11.48
C PRO A 821 -4.96 -16.18 12.33
N LEU A 822 -6.05 -16.69 11.78
CA LEU A 822 -6.72 -17.89 12.24
C LEU A 822 -6.51 -18.99 11.20
N TYR A 823 -5.95 -20.11 11.64
CA TYR A 823 -5.58 -21.22 10.78
C TYR A 823 -6.70 -22.26 10.75
N ALA A 824 -6.94 -22.86 9.58
CA ALA A 824 -7.83 -24.01 9.49
C ALA A 824 -7.21 -25.23 10.21
N PRO A 825 -8.03 -26.15 10.75
CA PRO A 825 -7.56 -27.34 11.43
C PRO A 825 -6.57 -28.15 10.58
N GLY A 826 -5.45 -28.55 11.16
CA GLY A 826 -4.45 -29.40 10.51
C GLY A 826 -3.66 -28.72 9.39
N THR A 827 -3.75 -27.39 9.23
CA THR A 827 -2.96 -26.67 8.20
C THR A 827 -1.46 -26.78 8.50
N PRO A 828 -0.65 -27.50 7.70
CA PRO A 828 0.78 -27.59 7.94
C PRO A 828 1.49 -26.29 7.52
N PRO A 829 2.62 -25.92 8.15
CA PRO A 829 3.48 -24.87 7.64
C PRO A 829 4.07 -25.30 6.28
N ARG A 830 4.02 -24.41 5.27
CA ARG A 830 4.63 -24.63 3.95
C ARG A 830 5.75 -23.62 3.72
N ARG A 831 6.98 -24.09 3.49
CA ARG A 831 8.17 -23.23 3.28
C ARG A 831 8.32 -22.16 4.36
N GLY A 832 8.19 -22.57 5.63
CA GLY A 832 8.33 -21.71 6.80
C GLY A 832 7.11 -20.84 7.15
N LEU A 833 6.10 -20.71 6.28
CA LEU A 833 4.89 -19.91 6.56
C LEU A 833 3.63 -20.78 6.62
N ARG A 834 2.80 -20.58 7.65
CA ARG A 834 1.46 -21.17 7.72
C ARG A 834 0.47 -20.22 7.06
N GLN A 835 -0.34 -20.72 6.13
CA GLN A 835 -1.35 -19.89 5.46
C GLN A 835 -2.56 -19.69 6.38
N PRO A 836 -3.02 -18.44 6.63
CA PRO A 836 -4.26 -18.20 7.35
C PRO A 836 -5.47 -18.63 6.52
N TRP A 837 -6.49 -19.17 7.20
CA TRP A 837 -7.82 -19.34 6.62
C TRP A 837 -8.61 -18.02 6.67
N LEU A 838 -8.38 -17.19 7.70
CA LEU A 838 -8.82 -15.79 7.72
C LEU A 838 -7.93 -14.96 8.65
N MET A 839 -7.98 -13.64 8.51
CA MET A 839 -7.33 -12.67 9.38
C MET A 839 -8.37 -11.90 10.20
N ALA A 840 -8.24 -11.89 11.52
CA ALA A 840 -9.19 -11.24 12.43
C ALA A 840 -8.57 -10.00 13.10
N PRO A 841 -9.32 -8.90 13.27
CA PRO A 841 -8.85 -7.78 14.07
C PRO A 841 -8.72 -8.22 15.54
N PRO A 842 -7.74 -7.68 16.30
CA PRO A 842 -7.42 -8.22 17.62
C PRO A 842 -8.60 -8.21 18.61
N HIS A 843 -9.52 -7.25 18.54
CA HIS A 843 -10.65 -7.16 19.46
C HIS A 843 -11.65 -8.32 19.36
N LEU A 844 -11.63 -9.09 18.26
CA LEU A 844 -12.44 -10.30 18.11
C LEU A 844 -11.77 -11.55 18.68
N LEU A 845 -10.57 -11.40 19.24
CA LEU A 845 -9.77 -12.47 19.84
C LEU A 845 -9.60 -12.25 21.34
N ASP A 846 -9.53 -13.36 22.08
CA ASP A 846 -9.21 -13.35 23.50
C ASP A 846 -7.72 -13.11 23.77
N GLY A 847 -7.33 -13.08 25.05
CA GLY A 847 -5.92 -12.86 25.45
C GLY A 847 -4.95 -13.97 25.02
N SER A 848 -5.46 -15.14 24.63
CA SER A 848 -4.69 -16.25 24.04
C SER A 848 -4.68 -16.24 22.51
N GLY A 849 -5.37 -15.27 21.89
CA GLY A 849 -5.50 -15.15 20.44
C GLY A 849 -6.58 -16.04 19.83
N ARG A 850 -7.38 -16.75 20.64
CA ARG A 850 -8.47 -17.61 20.16
C ARG A 850 -9.69 -16.78 19.75
N PRO A 851 -10.51 -17.27 18.80
CA PRO A 851 -11.74 -16.60 18.41
C PRO A 851 -12.70 -16.48 19.62
N THR A 852 -13.27 -15.29 19.80
CA THR A 852 -14.32 -15.07 20.80
C THR A 852 -15.65 -15.65 20.34
N GLU A 853 -16.57 -15.91 21.29
CA GLU A 853 -17.94 -16.33 20.95
C GLU A 853 -18.67 -15.29 20.08
N ALA A 854 -18.35 -14.00 20.27
CA ALA A 854 -18.84 -12.94 19.40
C ALA A 854 -18.45 -13.20 17.93
N LEU A 855 -17.18 -13.52 17.65
CA LEU A 855 -16.72 -13.85 16.30
C LEU A 855 -17.43 -15.09 15.75
N LEU A 856 -17.48 -16.18 16.51
CA LEU A 856 -18.01 -17.47 16.05
C LEU A 856 -19.51 -17.40 15.69
N SER A 857 -20.27 -16.56 16.40
CA SER A 857 -21.72 -16.44 16.22
C SER A 857 -22.16 -15.26 15.35
N GLY A 858 -21.33 -14.20 15.25
CA GLY A 858 -21.71 -12.94 14.59
C GLY A 858 -21.10 -12.74 13.20
N ILE A 859 -20.27 -13.67 12.72
CA ILE A 859 -19.69 -13.60 11.38
C ILE A 859 -20.76 -13.62 10.28
N ARG A 860 -20.64 -12.72 9.31
CA ARG A 860 -21.64 -12.58 8.23
C ARG A 860 -21.07 -12.12 6.90
N LEU A 861 -21.84 -12.32 5.84
CA LEU A 861 -21.54 -11.73 4.54
C LEU A 861 -21.79 -10.22 4.55
N ARG A 862 -20.87 -9.45 3.97
CA ARG A 862 -21.00 -7.99 3.83
C ARG A 862 -22.13 -7.60 2.87
N ALA A 863 -23.07 -6.75 3.29
CA ALA A 863 -24.28 -6.40 2.52
C ALA A 863 -24.08 -5.25 1.48
N LYS A 864 -22.85 -4.74 1.35
CA LYS A 864 -22.43 -3.54 0.58
C LYS A 864 -22.78 -2.21 1.22
#